data_AF-A0AAV2RDU8-F1
#
_entry.id   AF-A0AAV2RDU8-F1
#
_cell.length_a   1.000
_cell.length_b   1.000
_cell.length_c   1.000
_cell.angle_alpha   90.00
_cell.angle_beta   90.00
_cell.angle_gamma   90.00
#
_symmetry.space_group_name_H-M   'P 1'
#
loop_
_entity.id
_entity.type
_entity.pdbx_description
1 polymer ?
#
loop_
_entity_poly.entity_id
_entity_poly.type
_entity_poly.pdbx_seq_one_letter_code
_entity_poly.pdbx_strand_id
1 'polypeptide(L)'
;MTKYFDFKWRLTVDPEILEGDTFDRWTEEKEVTDWEPDCVFKVDEYGFFVYWKGPERGGDCLELTQVSDIRRAKLPKNAGLADKIVSKHGKDVEQKMLAFCQGENFVDVHLTNIICKDKAEADRWQASIRKVTNKHKMANVCPRTNMMKHWYRIGFKSDVGGKIPVKNVVKTFASGKTEKLVYSSLAELGLPSEKGCTLDHEAFTFEKFYKMYETICPRTDIDELFRKITKHEVINMEQMITFMNEMQRDPNLNQVLYPMYDEKRCMEIITAHEPDKSMVDNKKFSKQGLLTFLMSDENAPVFLDRLDVYQDMTYPMSHYLINSSHNTYLSGKQFGGKSTAEMYDQSLLSGCRCVELDCWDGKGLDEVPIITHGKAMCTEILAEEAFHSIGTCAFITSDYPVVLSFENHCCKKQQLKLAEFCKKYFGDDLLDAPIAGHPLGPGNPLPPPIKLKRKILIKNKRLKADLEKAELEIFKKGGELKEEAKEDASEAAAPKTEEAAGPEGGPPKPPAYSGTSLTNIHPWLSSMVNYAQPVHFNGFDVAEEKNIHHNMSSFSESAGLAYLKSQAVDFVNYNKRQMSRIYPKGARVDSSNYMPQIFWNAGCHMVSLNFQTPTCPCSSTVAGSSTMATVGSSSSRTS
;
A
#
# COMPACT_ATOMS: atom_id res chain seq x y z
N MET A 1 11.95 -6.36 23.61
CA MET A 1 12.89 -5.22 23.74
C MET A 1 13.39 -5.11 25.17
N THR A 2 14.69 -4.82 25.36
CA THR A 2 15.32 -4.83 26.69
C THR A 2 15.00 -3.59 27.52
N LYS A 3 14.46 -2.55 26.88
CA LYS A 3 13.75 -1.45 27.52
C LYS A 3 12.25 -1.64 27.32
N TYR A 4 11.46 -1.20 28.30
CA TYR A 4 10.02 -1.07 28.12
C TYR A 4 9.73 -0.14 26.93
N PHE A 5 8.86 -0.59 26.04
CA PHE A 5 8.37 0.21 24.93
C PHE A 5 6.86 0.27 25.04
N ASP A 6 6.34 1.46 25.34
CA ASP A 6 4.92 1.73 25.38
C ASP A 6 4.37 1.81 23.96
N PHE A 7 3.81 0.72 23.46
CA PHE A 7 3.24 0.68 22.12
C PHE A 7 1.91 1.43 22.06
N LYS A 8 2.00 2.74 21.81
CA LYS A 8 0.84 3.62 21.63
C LYS A 8 0.20 3.42 20.25
N TRP A 9 -0.58 2.35 20.13
CA TRP A 9 -1.38 2.07 18.93
C TRP A 9 -2.80 2.63 19.02
N ARG A 10 -3.32 2.85 20.24
CA ARG A 10 -4.68 3.38 20.47
C ARG A 10 -4.78 4.80 19.94
N LEU A 11 -5.85 5.05 19.21
CA LEU A 11 -6.16 6.36 18.65
C LEU A 11 -7.25 7.03 19.48
N THR A 12 -7.20 8.36 19.55
CA THR A 12 -8.34 9.13 20.04
C THR A 12 -9.37 9.19 18.93
N VAL A 13 -10.51 8.54 19.16
CA VAL A 13 -11.66 8.61 18.27
C VAL A 13 -12.44 9.89 18.63
N ASP A 14 -12.80 10.68 17.62
CA ASP A 14 -13.53 11.93 17.84
C ASP A 14 -14.91 11.62 18.49
N PRO A 15 -15.35 12.38 19.52
CA PRO A 15 -16.60 12.11 20.24
C PRO A 15 -17.83 11.99 19.33
N GLU A 16 -17.88 12.76 18.25
CA GLU A 16 -19.00 12.81 17.34
C GLU A 16 -19.22 11.46 16.62
N ILE A 17 -18.15 10.81 16.17
CA ILE A 17 -18.25 9.49 15.50
C ILE A 17 -18.40 8.34 16.52
N LEU A 18 -18.09 8.56 17.80
CA LEU A 18 -18.39 7.62 18.90
C LEU A 18 -19.88 7.66 19.27
N GLU A 19 -20.45 8.87 19.39
CA GLU A 19 -21.87 9.08 19.64
C GLU A 19 -22.71 8.54 18.48
N GLY A 20 -22.23 8.79 17.25
CA GLY A 20 -22.79 8.27 16.01
C GLY A 20 -23.90 9.11 15.43
N ASP A 21 -24.15 8.89 14.14
CA ASP A 21 -25.15 9.59 13.34
C ASP A 21 -25.99 8.60 12.54
N THR A 22 -27.14 9.07 12.02
CA THR A 22 -28.05 8.25 11.22
C THR A 22 -27.88 8.55 9.73
N PHE A 23 -27.66 7.51 8.92
CA PHE A 23 -27.46 7.62 7.49
C PHE A 23 -28.30 6.62 6.70
N ASP A 24 -28.65 6.99 5.47
CA ASP A 24 -29.04 6.00 4.48
C ASP A 24 -27.78 5.30 3.95
N ARG A 25 -27.80 3.97 3.91
CA ARG A 25 -26.70 3.13 3.41
C ARG A 25 -27.08 2.48 2.10
N TRP A 26 -26.12 2.38 1.17
CA TRP A 26 -26.28 1.55 -0.01
C TRP A 26 -24.98 0.93 -0.51
N THR A 27 -25.11 -0.20 -1.20
CA THR A 27 -24.00 -0.87 -1.89
C THR A 27 -24.44 -1.29 -3.29
N GLU A 28 -23.49 -1.38 -4.22
CA GLU A 28 -23.73 -1.86 -5.58
C GLU A 28 -22.58 -2.79 -5.97
N GLU A 29 -22.88 -4.08 -6.04
CA GLU A 29 -21.94 -5.11 -6.47
C GLU A 29 -22.51 -5.84 -7.69
N LYS A 30 -21.92 -5.56 -8.86
CA LYS A 30 -22.37 -6.09 -10.15
C LYS A 30 -23.84 -5.71 -10.41
N GLU A 31 -24.76 -6.66 -10.31
CA GLU A 31 -26.20 -6.48 -10.52
C GLU A 31 -26.98 -6.42 -9.20
N VAL A 32 -26.32 -6.65 -8.07
CA VAL A 32 -26.94 -6.64 -6.75
C VAL A 32 -26.80 -5.24 -6.15
N THR A 33 -27.95 -4.59 -5.96
CA THR A 33 -28.04 -3.33 -5.23
C THR A 33 -28.62 -3.56 -3.86
N ASP A 34 -27.98 -3.01 -2.85
CA ASP A 34 -28.50 -3.01 -1.48
C ASP A 34 -28.82 -1.58 -1.04
N TRP A 35 -29.97 -1.37 -0.41
CA TRP A 35 -30.39 -0.08 0.12
C TRP A 35 -31.03 -0.29 1.49
N GLU A 36 -30.56 0.45 2.48
CA GLU A 36 -31.08 0.40 3.84
C GLU A 36 -31.13 1.82 4.43
N PRO A 37 -32.33 2.39 4.62
CA PRO A 37 -32.45 3.74 5.16
C PRO A 37 -32.27 3.77 6.68
N ASP A 38 -31.99 4.96 7.21
CA ASP A 38 -32.02 5.25 8.65
C ASP A 38 -31.15 4.31 9.52
N CYS A 39 -29.97 3.93 9.01
CA CYS A 39 -28.98 3.15 9.73
C CYS A 39 -28.24 4.04 10.74
N VAL A 40 -28.14 3.62 12.00
CA VAL A 40 -27.34 4.32 13.01
C VAL A 40 -25.89 3.86 12.92
N PHE A 41 -24.97 4.72 12.47
CA PHE A 41 -23.54 4.47 12.31
C PHE A 41 -22.73 5.02 13.49
N LYS A 42 -21.74 4.25 13.94
CA LYS A 42 -20.82 4.58 15.03
C LYS A 42 -19.43 4.01 14.73
N VAL A 43 -18.43 4.55 15.40
CA VAL A 43 -17.07 3.97 15.50
C VAL A 43 -16.87 3.49 16.93
N ASP A 44 -16.19 2.36 17.13
CA ASP A 44 -15.89 1.90 18.49
C ASP A 44 -14.77 2.72 19.14
N GLU A 45 -14.68 2.65 20.47
CA GLU A 45 -13.74 3.42 21.28
C GLU A 45 -12.25 3.15 20.98
N TYR A 46 -11.93 2.04 20.31
CA TYR A 46 -10.57 1.71 19.87
C TYR A 46 -10.31 2.03 18.39
N GLY A 47 -11.34 2.41 17.63
CA GLY A 47 -11.25 2.68 16.20
C GLY A 47 -10.98 1.42 15.36
N PHE A 48 -11.40 0.24 15.84
CA PHE A 48 -11.29 -1.01 15.09
C PHE A 48 -12.27 -1.10 13.93
N PHE A 49 -13.49 -0.61 14.13
CA PHE A 49 -14.64 -0.79 13.27
C PHE A 49 -15.44 0.49 13.16
N VAL A 50 -15.93 0.76 11.95
CA VAL A 50 -17.19 1.49 11.78
C VAL A 50 -18.29 0.44 11.75
N TYR A 51 -19.31 0.61 12.57
CA TYR A 51 -20.42 -0.32 12.67
C TYR A 51 -21.74 0.43 12.58
N TRP A 52 -22.78 -0.26 12.13
CA TRP A 52 -24.11 0.32 12.05
C TRP A 52 -25.17 -0.66 12.47
N LYS A 53 -26.33 -0.13 12.87
CA LYS A 53 -27.55 -0.89 13.08
C LYS A 53 -28.65 -0.33 12.19
N GLY A 54 -29.12 -1.16 11.28
CA GLY A 54 -30.26 -0.85 10.42
C GLY A 54 -31.59 -1.31 11.04
N PRO A 55 -32.71 -0.67 10.66
CA PRO A 55 -34.03 -0.95 11.22
C PRO A 55 -34.56 -2.34 10.81
N GLU A 56 -34.15 -2.86 9.66
CA GLU A 56 -34.68 -4.12 9.11
C GLU A 56 -33.70 -5.29 9.22
N ARG A 57 -32.38 -5.03 9.18
CA ARG A 57 -31.36 -6.09 9.08
C ARG A 57 -30.52 -6.28 10.33
N GLY A 58 -30.65 -5.40 11.31
CA GLY A 58 -29.84 -5.45 12.53
C GLY A 58 -28.46 -4.85 12.34
N GLY A 59 -27.49 -5.37 13.09
CA GLY A 59 -26.14 -4.80 13.18
C GLY A 59 -25.15 -5.42 12.21
N ASP A 60 -24.28 -4.60 11.63
CA ASP A 60 -23.10 -5.06 10.90
C ASP A 60 -21.93 -4.07 11.04
N CYS A 61 -20.74 -4.43 10.56
CA CYS A 61 -19.53 -3.62 10.72
C CYS A 61 -18.52 -3.78 9.57
N LEU A 62 -17.69 -2.74 9.40
CA LEU A 62 -16.53 -2.71 8.51
C LEU A 62 -15.27 -2.48 9.35
N GLU A 63 -14.23 -3.25 9.07
CA GLU A 63 -12.94 -3.15 9.76
C GLU A 63 -12.13 -1.97 9.21
N LEU A 64 -11.83 -0.99 10.05
CA LEU A 64 -11.17 0.25 9.62
C LEU A 64 -9.72 0.04 9.14
N THR A 65 -9.03 -1.04 9.55
CA THR A 65 -7.73 -1.42 8.98
C THR A 65 -7.82 -1.94 7.54
N GLN A 66 -9.01 -2.31 7.06
CA GLN A 66 -9.23 -2.77 5.68
C GLN A 66 -9.80 -1.66 4.77
N VAL A 67 -10.16 -0.50 5.35
CA VAL A 67 -10.63 0.65 4.59
C VAL A 67 -9.41 1.40 4.05
N SER A 68 -9.22 1.36 2.73
CA SER A 68 -8.09 2.02 2.06
C SER A 68 -8.31 3.54 1.92
N ASP A 69 -9.54 3.97 1.66
CA ASP A 69 -9.92 5.39 1.64
C ASP A 69 -11.40 5.59 1.99
N ILE A 70 -11.71 6.81 2.40
CA ILE A 70 -13.06 7.35 2.49
C ILE A 70 -13.15 8.63 1.65
N ARG A 71 -14.02 8.61 0.64
CA ARG A 71 -14.11 9.67 -0.37
C ARG A 71 -15.54 9.99 -0.76
N ARG A 72 -15.70 11.02 -1.60
CA ARG A 72 -17.01 11.37 -2.16
C ARG A 72 -17.51 10.25 -3.06
N ALA A 73 -18.71 9.76 -2.76
CA ALA A 73 -19.32 8.70 -3.57
C ALA A 73 -19.97 9.31 -4.82
N LYS A 74 -19.92 8.55 -5.92
CA LYS A 74 -20.67 8.83 -7.14
C LYS A 74 -22.05 8.18 -7.07
N LEU A 75 -22.99 8.66 -7.87
CA LEU A 75 -24.27 7.97 -8.05
C LEU A 75 -24.09 6.51 -8.51
N PRO A 76 -24.97 5.58 -8.08
CA PRO A 76 -24.92 4.19 -8.52
C PRO A 76 -25.14 4.08 -10.03
N LYS A 77 -24.59 3.02 -10.63
CA LYS A 77 -24.78 2.74 -12.06
C LYS A 77 -26.21 2.29 -12.36
N ASN A 78 -26.87 1.66 -11.39
CA ASN A 78 -28.28 1.30 -11.47
C ASN A 78 -29.14 2.57 -11.48
N ALA A 79 -29.74 2.86 -12.63
CA ALA A 79 -30.58 4.05 -12.83
C ALA A 79 -31.76 4.12 -11.83
N GLY A 80 -32.39 3.00 -11.51
CA GLY A 80 -33.52 2.98 -10.56
C GLY A 80 -33.11 3.35 -9.15
N LEU A 81 -31.94 2.90 -8.69
CA LEU A 81 -31.40 3.31 -7.40
C LEU A 81 -30.93 4.76 -7.43
N ALA A 82 -30.29 5.21 -8.52
CA ALA A 82 -29.86 6.60 -8.68
C ALA A 82 -31.05 7.57 -8.62
N ASP A 83 -32.13 7.28 -9.35
CA ASP A 83 -33.36 8.08 -9.34
C ASP A 83 -33.99 8.12 -7.95
N LYS A 84 -34.02 6.99 -7.24
CA LYS A 84 -34.51 6.92 -5.86
C LYS A 84 -33.68 7.80 -4.92
N ILE A 85 -32.35 7.76 -5.03
CA ILE A 85 -31.44 8.57 -4.22
C ILE A 85 -31.65 10.06 -4.50
N VAL A 86 -31.66 10.46 -5.77
CA VAL A 86 -31.84 11.86 -6.19
C VAL A 86 -33.21 12.37 -5.80
N SER A 87 -34.25 11.54 -5.91
CA SER A 87 -35.60 11.90 -5.50
C SER A 87 -35.74 12.14 -4.00
N LYS A 88 -34.98 11.41 -3.15
CA LYS A 88 -35.03 11.56 -1.69
C LYS A 88 -34.12 12.69 -1.20
N HIS A 89 -32.92 12.84 -1.77
CA HIS A 89 -31.84 13.67 -1.22
C HIS A 89 -31.48 14.91 -2.04
N GLY A 90 -32.12 15.07 -3.21
CA GLY A 90 -31.88 16.18 -4.13
C GLY A 90 -30.78 15.89 -5.16
N LYS A 91 -30.61 16.83 -6.09
CA LYS A 91 -29.64 16.72 -7.20
C LYS A 91 -28.19 16.95 -6.77
N ASP A 92 -27.98 17.59 -5.62
CA ASP A 92 -26.67 17.88 -5.03
C ASP A 92 -26.16 16.75 -4.13
N VAL A 93 -26.82 15.58 -4.14
CA VAL A 93 -26.57 14.45 -3.23
C VAL A 93 -25.12 13.97 -3.23
N GLU A 94 -24.40 13.99 -4.37
CA GLU A 94 -22.99 13.55 -4.43
C GLU A 94 -22.07 14.36 -3.50
N GLN A 95 -22.42 15.62 -3.17
CA GLN A 95 -21.68 16.43 -2.20
C GLN A 95 -21.93 16.02 -0.74
N LYS A 96 -22.90 15.13 -0.51
CA LYS A 96 -23.34 14.64 0.81
C LYS A 96 -23.06 13.14 0.97
N MET A 97 -22.70 12.43 -0.09
CA MET A 97 -22.39 11.00 -0.02
C MET A 97 -20.92 10.73 0.28
N LEU A 98 -20.65 9.69 1.07
CA LEU A 98 -19.33 9.15 1.33
C LEU A 98 -19.29 7.67 0.93
N ALA A 99 -18.18 7.25 0.32
CA ALA A 99 -17.86 5.88 -0.01
C ALA A 99 -16.71 5.40 0.89
N PHE A 100 -16.95 4.36 1.66
CA PHE A 100 -15.91 3.57 2.32
C PHE A 100 -15.37 2.57 1.30
N CYS A 101 -14.11 2.73 0.89
CA CYS A 101 -13.43 1.85 -0.04
C CYS A 101 -12.70 0.76 0.76
N GLN A 102 -13.12 -0.50 0.61
CA GLN A 102 -12.50 -1.65 1.26
C GLN A 102 -12.06 -2.67 0.21
N GLY A 103 -10.94 -3.35 0.41
CA GLY A 103 -10.53 -4.45 -0.47
C GLY A 103 -9.47 -5.32 0.18
N GLU A 104 -9.51 -6.62 -0.11
CA GLU A 104 -8.45 -7.55 0.31
C GLU A 104 -7.20 -7.41 -0.58
N ASN A 105 -7.38 -6.84 -1.77
CA ASN A 105 -6.33 -6.61 -2.76
C ASN A 105 -6.62 -5.32 -3.56
N PHE A 106 -5.71 -4.96 -4.46
CA PHE A 106 -5.78 -3.73 -5.26
C PHE A 106 -6.93 -3.70 -6.28
N VAL A 107 -7.49 -4.86 -6.63
CA VAL A 107 -8.45 -5.02 -7.73
C VAL A 107 -9.88 -5.14 -7.21
N ASP A 108 -10.09 -5.94 -6.17
CA ASP A 108 -11.39 -6.24 -5.59
C ASP A 108 -11.76 -5.21 -4.52
N VAL A 109 -12.11 -4.01 -4.99
CA VAL A 109 -12.56 -2.90 -4.12
C VAL A 109 -14.09 -2.91 -4.01
N HIS A 110 -14.56 -3.07 -2.78
CA HIS A 110 -15.95 -3.00 -2.35
C HIS A 110 -16.25 -1.60 -1.80
N LEU A 111 -17.40 -1.04 -2.18
CA LEU A 111 -17.83 0.29 -1.76
C LEU A 111 -19.05 0.17 -0.85
N THR A 112 -18.91 0.61 0.40
CA THR A 112 -20.07 0.89 1.26
C THR A 112 -20.34 2.38 1.27
N ASN A 113 -21.49 2.79 0.75
CA ASN A 113 -21.84 4.19 0.62
C ASN A 113 -22.83 4.62 1.70
N ILE A 114 -22.62 5.80 2.25
CA ILE A 114 -23.54 6.46 3.18
C ILE A 114 -23.95 7.82 2.62
N ILE A 115 -25.15 8.27 2.97
CA ILE A 115 -25.68 9.57 2.58
C ILE A 115 -25.89 10.41 3.85
N CYS A 116 -25.09 11.46 3.98
CA CYS A 116 -25.20 12.42 5.07
C CYS A 116 -26.31 13.43 4.79
N LYS A 117 -26.76 14.11 5.85
CA LYS A 117 -27.77 15.18 5.79
C LYS A 117 -27.33 16.35 4.92
N ASP A 118 -26.06 16.75 5.04
CA ASP A 118 -25.49 17.87 4.31
C ASP A 118 -23.98 17.67 4.03
N LYS A 119 -23.42 18.57 3.21
CA LYS A 119 -22.01 18.53 2.83
C LYS A 119 -21.08 18.68 4.03
N ALA A 120 -21.47 19.49 5.02
CA ALA A 120 -20.65 19.76 6.19
C ALA A 120 -20.54 18.51 7.07
N GLU A 121 -21.63 17.76 7.24
CA GLU A 121 -21.62 16.47 7.94
C GLU A 121 -20.74 15.45 7.24
N ALA A 122 -20.83 15.37 5.91
CA ALA A 122 -19.98 14.48 5.15
C ALA A 122 -18.49 14.90 5.20
N ASP A 123 -18.17 16.21 5.15
CA ASP A 123 -16.80 16.70 5.32
C ASP A 123 -16.26 16.36 6.73
N ARG A 124 -17.09 16.49 7.78
CA ARG A 124 -16.73 16.13 9.16
C ARG A 124 -16.45 14.63 9.28
N TRP A 125 -17.38 13.77 8.85
CA TRP A 125 -17.22 12.31 8.90
C TRP A 125 -16.00 11.84 8.12
N GLN A 126 -15.79 12.38 6.92
CA GLN A 126 -14.61 12.07 6.12
C GLN A 126 -13.31 12.41 6.86
N ALA A 127 -13.24 13.60 7.47
CA ALA A 127 -12.06 14.03 8.22
C ALA A 127 -11.82 13.17 9.48
N SER A 128 -12.87 12.86 10.25
CA SER A 128 -12.77 12.06 11.47
C SER A 128 -12.40 10.61 11.18
N ILE A 129 -13.01 9.97 10.18
CA ILE A 129 -12.65 8.60 9.78
C ILE A 129 -11.21 8.53 9.26
N ARG A 130 -10.75 9.51 8.49
CA ARG A 130 -9.35 9.57 8.01
C ARG A 130 -8.30 9.66 9.13
N LYS A 131 -8.67 10.13 10.33
CA LYS A 131 -7.77 10.09 11.50
C LYS A 131 -7.55 8.67 12.01
N VAL A 132 -8.53 7.78 11.82
CA VAL A 132 -8.53 6.41 12.36
C VAL A 132 -8.25 5.33 11.29
N THR A 133 -8.26 5.66 10.01
CA THR A 133 -7.83 4.76 8.92
C THR A 133 -6.35 4.92 8.57
N ASN A 134 -5.80 3.99 7.77
CA ASN A 134 -4.42 4.04 7.26
C ASN A 134 -3.34 4.11 8.36
N LYS A 135 -3.57 3.50 9.54
CA LYS A 135 -2.62 3.46 10.66
C LYS A 135 -1.97 2.08 10.80
N HIS A 136 -0.68 2.01 10.49
CA HIS A 136 0.11 0.76 10.51
C HIS A 136 0.21 0.12 11.90
N LYS A 137 0.13 0.92 12.99
CA LYS A 137 0.23 0.39 14.36
C LYS A 137 -0.92 -0.54 14.72
N MET A 138 -2.16 -0.21 14.31
CA MET A 138 -3.33 -1.04 14.57
C MET A 138 -3.26 -2.41 13.87
N ALA A 139 -2.57 -2.49 12.73
CA ALA A 139 -2.35 -3.75 12.02
C ALA A 139 -1.30 -4.66 12.71
N ASN A 140 -0.52 -4.13 13.66
CA ASN A 140 0.57 -4.83 14.34
C ASN A 140 0.32 -5.02 15.85
N VAL A 141 -0.93 -4.91 16.30
CA VAL A 141 -1.30 -5.15 17.70
C VAL A 141 -1.12 -6.61 18.08
N CYS A 142 -0.87 -6.86 19.36
CA CYS A 142 -0.65 -8.21 19.89
C CYS A 142 -1.83 -9.18 19.70
N PRO A 143 -1.59 -10.50 19.78
CA PRO A 143 -2.64 -11.52 19.65
C PRO A 143 -3.84 -11.31 20.57
N ARG A 144 -3.61 -10.88 21.82
CA ARG A 144 -4.71 -10.63 22.77
C ARG A 144 -5.64 -9.49 22.30
N THR A 145 -5.06 -8.42 21.74
CA THR A 145 -5.84 -7.30 21.18
C THR A 145 -6.59 -7.73 19.91
N ASN A 146 -5.98 -8.55 19.05
CA ASN A 146 -6.68 -9.13 17.89
C ASN A 146 -7.87 -10.02 18.31
N MET A 147 -7.74 -10.77 19.40
CA MET A 147 -8.87 -11.52 19.98
C MET A 147 -9.99 -10.59 20.47
N MET A 148 -9.64 -9.47 21.12
CA MET A 148 -10.62 -8.45 21.50
C MET A 148 -11.32 -7.86 20.27
N LYS A 149 -10.58 -7.58 19.19
CA LYS A 149 -11.14 -7.12 17.91
C LYS A 149 -12.12 -8.13 17.31
N HIS A 150 -11.83 -9.42 17.38
CA HIS A 150 -12.77 -10.46 16.96
C HIS A 150 -14.03 -10.50 17.84
N TRP A 151 -13.87 -10.33 19.15
CA TRP A 151 -15.01 -10.22 20.07
C TRP A 151 -15.91 -9.02 19.73
N TYR A 152 -15.34 -7.83 19.49
CA TYR A 152 -16.09 -6.64 19.04
C TYR A 152 -16.88 -6.93 17.74
N ARG A 153 -16.24 -7.55 16.75
CA ARG A 153 -16.91 -7.93 15.48
C ARG A 153 -18.12 -8.80 15.71
N ILE A 154 -18.03 -9.79 16.60
CA ILE A 154 -19.16 -10.66 16.94
C ILE A 154 -20.28 -9.84 17.57
N GLY A 155 -19.92 -8.93 18.49
CA GLY A 155 -20.85 -8.00 19.11
C GLY A 155 -21.63 -7.20 18.08
N PHE A 156 -20.95 -6.53 17.16
CA PHE A 156 -21.61 -5.67 16.17
C PHE A 156 -22.53 -6.41 15.19
N LYS A 157 -22.38 -7.73 15.04
CA LYS A 157 -23.27 -8.56 14.22
C LYS A 157 -24.53 -8.97 14.99
N SER A 158 -25.36 -7.99 15.33
CA SER A 158 -26.59 -8.17 16.08
C SER A 158 -27.81 -8.43 15.19
N ASP A 159 -28.89 -8.98 15.77
CA ASP A 159 -30.21 -8.97 15.13
C ASP A 159 -30.88 -7.58 15.21
N VAL A 160 -32.10 -7.47 14.70
CA VAL A 160 -32.93 -6.24 14.76
C VAL A 160 -33.19 -5.81 16.20
N GLY A 161 -33.34 -6.76 17.13
CA GLY A 161 -33.48 -6.53 18.55
C GLY A 161 -32.20 -6.00 19.23
N GLY A 162 -31.06 -6.02 18.54
CA GLY A 162 -29.77 -5.64 19.12
C GLY A 162 -29.16 -6.74 19.99
N LYS A 163 -29.56 -8.01 19.81
CA LYS A 163 -28.97 -9.16 20.49
C LYS A 163 -28.03 -9.90 19.56
N ILE A 164 -27.00 -10.53 20.10
CA ILE A 164 -25.97 -11.24 19.32
C ILE A 164 -26.49 -12.67 19.03
N PRO A 165 -26.70 -13.07 17.76
CA PRO A 165 -27.09 -14.43 17.46
C PRO A 165 -25.98 -15.43 17.83
N VAL A 166 -26.31 -16.48 18.58
CA VAL A 166 -25.33 -17.52 18.99
C VAL A 166 -24.64 -18.15 17.77
N LYS A 167 -25.34 -18.26 16.65
CA LYS A 167 -24.78 -18.73 15.37
C LYS A 167 -23.54 -17.92 14.92
N ASN A 168 -23.43 -16.64 15.26
CA ASN A 168 -22.30 -15.79 14.89
C ASN A 168 -21.07 -16.09 15.76
N VAL A 169 -21.28 -16.38 17.05
CA VAL A 169 -20.22 -16.87 17.95
C VAL A 169 -19.71 -18.22 17.46
N VAL A 170 -20.62 -19.15 17.18
CA VAL A 170 -20.29 -20.51 16.72
C VAL A 170 -19.49 -20.49 15.43
N LYS A 171 -19.92 -19.71 14.42
CA LYS A 171 -19.20 -19.56 13.15
C LYS A 171 -17.76 -19.06 13.33
N THR A 172 -17.46 -18.32 14.39
CA THR A 172 -16.11 -17.80 14.63
C THR A 172 -15.14 -18.91 15.03
N PHE A 173 -15.61 -19.92 15.79
CA PHE A 173 -14.77 -21.01 16.30
C PHE A 173 -14.93 -22.33 15.53
N ALA A 174 -16.00 -22.46 14.74
CA ALA A 174 -16.36 -23.70 14.06
C ALA A 174 -15.69 -23.82 12.68
N SER A 175 -14.41 -24.23 12.64
CA SER A 175 -13.81 -24.81 11.43
C SER A 175 -14.14 -26.31 11.32
N GLY A 176 -15.43 -26.67 11.40
CA GLY A 176 -15.91 -28.05 11.39
C GLY A 176 -16.11 -28.67 12.79
N LYS A 177 -15.18 -29.54 13.24
CA LYS A 177 -15.37 -30.50 14.36
C LYS A 177 -15.59 -29.89 15.76
N THR A 178 -15.44 -28.58 15.93
CA THR A 178 -15.48 -27.89 17.24
C THR A 178 -16.85 -27.35 17.62
N GLU A 179 -17.86 -27.38 16.74
CA GLU A 179 -19.17 -26.75 17.00
C GLU A 179 -19.82 -27.19 18.32
N LYS A 180 -19.83 -28.50 18.63
CA LYS A 180 -20.36 -29.02 19.91
C LYS A 180 -19.63 -28.45 21.12
N LEU A 181 -18.31 -28.33 21.03
CA LEU A 181 -17.47 -27.79 22.10
C LEU A 181 -17.77 -26.31 22.35
N VAL A 182 -18.07 -25.55 21.29
CA VAL A 182 -18.47 -24.14 21.43
C VAL A 182 -19.78 -24.02 22.23
N TYR A 183 -20.79 -24.82 21.91
CA TYR A 183 -22.06 -24.81 22.64
C TYR A 183 -21.89 -25.26 24.10
N SER A 184 -21.10 -26.32 24.36
CA SER A 184 -20.78 -26.75 25.72
C SER A 184 -20.06 -25.65 26.51
N SER A 185 -19.09 -24.97 25.90
CA SER A 185 -18.37 -23.87 26.53
C SER A 185 -19.27 -22.67 26.84
N LEU A 186 -20.22 -22.34 25.96
CA LEU A 186 -21.24 -21.33 26.23
C LEU A 186 -22.09 -21.71 27.46
N ALA A 187 -22.54 -22.96 27.53
CA ALA A 187 -23.34 -23.46 28.64
C ALA A 187 -22.57 -23.41 29.98
N GLU A 188 -21.30 -23.82 29.98
CA GLU A 188 -20.43 -23.75 31.16
C GLU A 188 -20.20 -22.32 31.67
N LEU A 189 -20.21 -21.34 30.76
CA LEU A 189 -20.09 -19.92 31.10
C LEU A 189 -21.43 -19.24 31.43
N GLY A 190 -22.51 -20.02 31.52
CA GLY A 190 -23.86 -19.54 31.82
C GLY A 190 -24.45 -18.66 30.72
N LEU A 191 -24.05 -18.89 29.46
CA LEU A 191 -24.55 -18.17 28.29
C LEU A 191 -25.54 -19.05 27.52
N PRO A 192 -26.55 -18.44 26.86
CA PRO A 192 -27.41 -19.15 25.91
C PRO A 192 -26.60 -19.99 24.89
N SER A 193 -26.87 -21.29 24.86
CA SER A 193 -26.06 -22.28 24.15
C SER A 193 -26.85 -23.12 23.13
N GLU A 194 -28.11 -22.77 22.87
CA GLU A 194 -28.93 -23.49 21.90
C GLU A 194 -28.93 -22.82 20.53
N LYS A 195 -29.20 -23.60 19.49
CA LYS A 195 -29.27 -23.10 18.11
C LYS A 195 -30.48 -22.19 17.96
N GLY A 196 -30.25 -20.95 17.50
CA GLY A 196 -31.30 -19.95 17.32
C GLY A 196 -31.48 -19.00 18.50
N CYS A 197 -30.81 -19.26 19.63
CA CYS A 197 -30.75 -18.30 20.73
C CYS A 197 -29.93 -17.06 20.37
N THR A 198 -30.15 -16.01 21.16
CA THR A 198 -29.41 -14.76 21.10
C THR A 198 -28.83 -14.43 22.47
N LEU A 199 -27.76 -13.64 22.48
CA LEU A 199 -27.01 -13.22 23.66
C LEU A 199 -27.19 -11.72 23.86
N ASP A 200 -27.31 -11.28 25.11
CA ASP A 200 -27.21 -9.87 25.45
C ASP A 200 -25.73 -9.44 25.43
N HIS A 201 -25.47 -8.26 24.87
CA HIS A 201 -24.10 -7.73 24.76
C HIS A 201 -23.39 -7.62 26.12
N GLU A 202 -24.09 -7.15 27.14
CA GLU A 202 -23.56 -6.99 28.50
C GLU A 202 -23.19 -8.34 29.14
N ALA A 203 -23.90 -9.41 28.78
CA ALA A 203 -23.64 -10.74 29.32
C ALA A 203 -22.42 -11.42 28.68
N PHE A 204 -22.09 -11.07 27.42
CA PHE A 204 -21.01 -11.64 26.63
C PHE A 204 -19.72 -10.81 26.73
N THR A 205 -19.09 -10.78 27.90
CA THR A 205 -17.86 -10.02 28.12
C THR A 205 -16.64 -10.63 27.43
N PHE A 206 -15.59 -9.83 27.23
CA PHE A 206 -14.33 -10.31 26.64
C PHE A 206 -13.69 -11.43 27.46
N GLU A 207 -13.80 -11.41 28.79
CA GLU A 207 -13.27 -12.46 29.68
C GLU A 207 -13.96 -13.80 29.44
N LYS A 208 -15.28 -13.80 29.20
CA LYS A 208 -16.01 -15.02 28.83
C LYS A 208 -15.56 -15.52 27.47
N PHE A 209 -15.46 -14.63 26.48
CA PHE A 209 -14.93 -14.98 25.16
C PHE A 209 -13.51 -15.55 25.22
N TYR A 210 -12.63 -14.97 26.04
CA TYR A 210 -11.26 -15.43 26.21
C TYR A 210 -11.20 -16.81 26.87
N LYS A 211 -12.03 -17.05 27.91
CA LYS A 211 -12.17 -18.38 28.51
C LYS A 211 -12.67 -19.43 27.52
N MET A 212 -13.62 -19.07 26.64
CA MET A 212 -14.04 -19.97 25.56
C MET A 212 -12.86 -20.35 24.67
N TYR A 213 -12.04 -19.38 24.27
CA TYR A 213 -10.84 -19.65 23.48
C TYR A 213 -9.87 -20.59 24.19
N GLU A 214 -9.59 -20.39 25.49
CA GLU A 214 -8.69 -21.26 26.26
C GLU A 214 -9.20 -22.71 26.30
N THR A 215 -10.52 -22.91 26.41
CA THR A 215 -11.14 -24.24 26.37
C THR A 215 -11.13 -24.86 24.96
N ILE A 216 -11.44 -24.08 23.93
CA ILE A 216 -11.57 -24.56 22.55
C ILE A 216 -10.21 -24.82 21.90
N CYS A 217 -9.21 -24.01 22.25
CA CYS A 217 -7.86 -24.04 21.69
C CYS A 217 -6.81 -24.19 22.81
N PRO A 218 -6.68 -25.38 23.42
CA PRO A 218 -5.68 -25.63 24.45
C PRO A 218 -4.26 -25.43 23.90
N ARG A 219 -3.43 -24.70 24.64
CA ARG A 219 -2.08 -24.27 24.24
C ARG A 219 -0.99 -25.23 24.71
N THR A 220 -1.02 -26.48 24.23
CA THR A 220 -0.03 -27.51 24.60
C THR A 220 1.41 -27.13 24.22
N ASP A 221 1.57 -26.28 23.21
CA ASP A 221 2.85 -25.68 22.81
C ASP A 221 3.46 -24.80 23.91
N ILE A 222 2.62 -24.08 24.67
CA ILE A 222 3.05 -23.27 25.81
C ILE A 222 3.41 -24.17 27.00
N ASP A 223 2.74 -25.30 27.16
CA ASP A 223 3.06 -26.30 28.20
C ASP A 223 4.47 -26.87 27.98
N GLU A 224 4.79 -27.21 26.74
CA GLU A 224 6.12 -27.68 26.35
C GLU A 224 7.18 -26.59 26.55
N LEU A 225 6.90 -25.34 26.17
CA LEU A 225 7.81 -24.22 26.41
C LEU A 225 8.05 -23.99 27.90
N PHE A 226 6.99 -23.98 28.71
CA PHE A 226 7.10 -23.80 30.15
C PHE A 226 7.97 -24.88 30.79
N ARG A 227 7.79 -26.15 30.38
CA ARG A 227 8.61 -27.28 30.83
C ARG A 227 10.07 -27.22 30.37
N LYS A 228 10.37 -26.53 29.26
CA LYS A 228 11.75 -26.26 28.81
C LYS A 228 12.43 -25.22 29.69
N ILE A 229 11.69 -24.22 30.18
CA ILE A 229 12.22 -23.15 31.03
C ILE A 229 12.40 -23.63 32.47
N THR A 230 11.42 -24.36 33.01
CA THR A 230 11.41 -24.82 34.40
C THR A 230 10.88 -26.25 34.54
N LYS A 231 11.44 -27.00 35.49
CA LYS A 231 10.91 -28.31 35.92
C LYS A 231 9.92 -28.18 37.10
N HIS A 232 9.74 -26.97 37.60
CA HIS A 232 8.85 -26.65 38.71
C HIS A 232 7.53 -26.05 38.20
N GLU A 233 6.57 -25.83 39.09
CA GLU A 233 5.27 -25.23 38.76
C GLU A 233 5.36 -23.72 38.44
N VAL A 234 6.50 -23.09 38.73
CA VAL A 234 6.76 -21.66 38.55
C VAL A 234 8.16 -21.42 37.97
N ILE A 235 8.32 -20.31 37.27
CA ILE A 235 9.60 -19.78 36.81
C ILE A 235 10.13 -18.82 37.88
N ASN A 236 11.37 -19.02 38.33
CA ASN A 236 12.03 -18.10 39.26
C ASN A 236 12.76 -16.96 38.51
N MET A 237 13.26 -15.96 39.23
CA MET A 237 13.90 -14.80 38.62
C MET A 237 15.13 -15.14 37.76
N GLU A 238 15.98 -16.07 38.21
CA GLU A 238 17.16 -16.50 37.45
C GLU A 238 16.76 -17.15 36.12
N GLN A 239 15.80 -18.07 36.16
CA GLN A 239 15.24 -18.72 34.97
C GLN A 239 14.58 -17.71 34.03
N MET A 240 13.90 -16.69 34.56
CA MET A 240 13.29 -15.62 33.76
C MET A 240 14.36 -14.79 33.04
N ILE A 241 15.43 -14.38 33.74
CA ILE A 241 16.55 -13.64 33.15
C ILE A 241 17.21 -14.47 32.03
N THR A 242 17.46 -15.76 32.27
CA THR A 242 18.02 -16.67 31.27
C THR A 242 17.10 -16.80 30.07
N PHE A 243 15.80 -17.05 30.29
CA PHE A 243 14.81 -17.12 29.21
C PHE A 243 14.79 -15.86 28.34
N MET A 244 14.79 -14.69 28.96
CA MET A 244 14.73 -13.42 28.24
C MET A 244 16.01 -13.14 27.43
N ASN A 245 17.19 -13.50 27.96
CA ASN A 245 18.47 -13.22 27.30
C ASN A 245 18.91 -14.29 26.30
N GLU A 246 18.55 -15.55 26.52
CA GLU A 246 18.99 -16.67 25.67
C GLU A 246 17.94 -17.09 24.64
N MET A 247 16.64 -16.97 24.96
CA MET A 247 15.58 -17.43 24.07
C MET A 247 14.82 -16.29 23.37
N GLN A 248 14.60 -15.15 24.04
CA GLN A 248 13.81 -14.04 23.47
C GLN A 248 14.66 -12.96 22.78
N ARG A 249 15.94 -12.84 23.13
CA ARG A 249 16.83 -11.81 22.59
C ARG A 249 17.57 -12.32 21.36
N ASP A 250 17.56 -11.53 20.28
CA ASP A 250 18.42 -11.79 19.13
C ASP A 250 19.92 -11.63 19.54
N PRO A 251 20.74 -12.69 19.40
CA PRO A 251 22.14 -12.67 19.81
C PRO A 251 22.99 -11.65 19.04
N ASN A 252 22.56 -11.23 17.85
CA ASN A 252 23.28 -10.26 17.01
C ASN A 252 23.09 -8.80 17.46
N LEU A 253 22.15 -8.54 18.38
CA LEU A 253 21.90 -7.18 18.84
C LEU A 253 23.07 -6.65 19.67
N ASN A 254 23.50 -5.43 19.34
CA ASN A 254 24.55 -4.73 20.07
C ASN A 254 24.16 -4.55 21.55
N GLN A 255 25.00 -5.02 22.46
CA GLN A 255 24.71 -5.01 23.90
C GLN A 255 24.70 -3.61 24.53
N VAL A 256 25.29 -2.60 23.89
CA VAL A 256 25.26 -1.21 24.38
C VAL A 256 23.92 -0.55 24.02
N LEU A 257 23.47 -0.72 22.78
CA LEU A 257 22.18 -0.17 22.33
C LEU A 257 20.99 -0.96 22.90
N TYR A 258 21.16 -2.28 23.02
CA TYR A 258 20.17 -3.23 23.51
C TYR A 258 20.80 -4.04 24.68
N PRO A 259 20.84 -3.46 25.90
CA PRO A 259 21.41 -4.09 27.09
C PRO A 259 20.74 -5.42 27.40
N MET A 260 21.40 -6.32 28.14
CA MET A 260 20.77 -7.56 28.58
C MET A 260 19.60 -7.26 29.55
N TYR A 261 18.63 -8.17 29.60
CA TYR A 261 17.59 -8.16 30.63
C TYR A 261 18.24 -8.41 31.99
N ASP A 262 17.89 -7.58 32.97
CA ASP A 262 18.29 -7.70 34.36
C ASP A 262 17.06 -8.01 35.25
N GLU A 263 17.32 -8.23 36.54
CA GLU A 263 16.26 -8.50 37.51
C GLU A 263 15.20 -7.39 37.55
N LYS A 264 15.61 -6.13 37.41
CA LYS A 264 14.68 -4.99 37.41
C LYS A 264 13.71 -5.10 36.24
N ARG A 265 14.22 -5.32 35.03
CA ARG A 265 13.37 -5.42 33.83
C ARG A 265 12.49 -6.67 33.87
N CYS A 266 13.01 -7.81 34.32
CA CYS A 266 12.21 -9.02 34.49
C CYS A 266 11.10 -8.81 35.53
N MET A 267 11.36 -8.06 36.61
CA MET A 267 10.34 -7.74 37.60
C MET A 267 9.23 -6.86 37.02
N GLU A 268 9.56 -5.88 36.18
CA GLU A 268 8.57 -5.06 35.46
C GLU A 268 7.63 -5.93 34.60
N ILE A 269 8.19 -6.92 33.88
CA ILE A 269 7.41 -7.87 33.06
C ILE A 269 6.50 -8.74 33.94
N ILE A 270 7.01 -9.27 35.05
CA ILE A 270 6.22 -10.07 35.99
C ILE A 270 5.06 -9.25 36.54
N THR A 271 5.33 -8.02 37.01
CA THR A 271 4.29 -7.12 37.53
C THR A 271 3.22 -6.78 36.48
N ALA A 272 3.59 -6.66 35.20
CA ALA A 272 2.66 -6.33 34.13
C ALA A 272 1.76 -7.50 33.69
N HIS A 273 2.24 -8.74 33.78
CA HIS A 273 1.60 -9.89 33.12
C HIS A 273 1.18 -11.03 34.05
N GLU A 274 1.68 -11.10 35.28
CA GLU A 274 1.29 -12.13 36.23
C GLU A 274 -0.07 -11.79 36.89
N PRO A 275 -1.11 -12.64 36.72
CA PRO A 275 -2.40 -12.39 37.34
C PRO A 275 -2.41 -12.54 38.88
N ASP A 276 -1.57 -13.42 39.45
CA ASP A 276 -1.52 -13.64 40.90
C ASP A 276 -0.53 -12.69 41.59
N LYS A 277 -1.07 -11.74 42.37
CA LYS A 277 -0.27 -10.78 43.15
C LYS A 277 0.69 -11.45 44.12
N SER A 278 0.33 -12.60 44.69
CA SER A 278 1.22 -13.36 45.58
C SER A 278 2.46 -13.85 44.83
N MET A 279 2.31 -14.24 43.57
CA MET A 279 3.45 -14.65 42.73
C MET A 279 4.34 -13.46 42.38
N VAL A 280 3.75 -12.30 42.07
CA VAL A 280 4.48 -11.04 41.86
C VAL A 280 5.34 -10.70 43.07
N ASP A 281 4.74 -10.66 44.27
CA ASP A 281 5.45 -10.30 45.52
C ASP A 281 6.62 -11.26 45.81
N ASN A 282 6.48 -12.53 45.41
CA ASN A 282 7.50 -13.56 45.56
C ASN A 282 8.48 -13.67 44.38
N LYS A 283 8.43 -12.75 43.40
CA LYS A 283 9.28 -12.74 42.19
C LYS A 283 9.19 -14.05 41.39
N LYS A 284 7.99 -14.63 41.33
CA LYS A 284 7.69 -15.86 40.61
C LYS A 284 6.79 -15.56 39.42
N PHE A 285 6.93 -16.36 38.36
CA PHE A 285 6.13 -16.22 37.15
C PHE A 285 5.44 -17.53 36.81
N SER A 286 4.12 -17.50 36.75
CA SER A 286 3.28 -18.64 36.47
C SER A 286 3.22 -18.93 34.97
N LYS A 287 2.70 -20.11 34.61
CA LYS A 287 2.39 -20.46 33.22
C LYS A 287 1.40 -19.49 32.59
N GLN A 288 0.40 -19.03 33.35
CA GLN A 288 -0.59 -18.06 32.86
C GLN A 288 0.05 -16.67 32.66
N GLY A 289 0.95 -16.28 33.57
CA GLY A 289 1.75 -15.06 33.41
C GLY A 289 2.59 -15.13 32.12
N LEU A 290 3.28 -16.25 31.89
CA LEU A 290 4.06 -16.48 30.67
C LEU A 290 3.19 -16.39 29.41
N LEU A 291 2.02 -17.05 29.39
CA LEU A 291 1.10 -16.96 28.26
C LEU A 291 0.66 -15.52 28.00
N THR A 292 0.33 -14.77 29.07
CA THR A 292 -0.09 -13.37 28.99
C THR A 292 1.00 -12.50 28.39
N PHE A 293 2.26 -12.68 28.84
CA PHE A 293 3.43 -11.99 28.27
C PHE A 293 3.63 -12.33 26.79
N LEU A 294 3.61 -13.63 26.42
CA LEU A 294 3.83 -14.08 25.04
C LEU A 294 2.75 -13.56 24.08
N MET A 295 1.54 -13.28 24.57
CA MET A 295 0.42 -12.72 23.81
C MET A 295 0.33 -11.19 23.88
N SER A 296 1.31 -10.52 24.48
CA SER A 296 1.33 -9.05 24.66
C SER A 296 2.20 -8.33 23.63
N ASP A 297 2.08 -7.00 23.56
CA ASP A 297 2.89 -6.14 22.69
C ASP A 297 4.39 -6.14 23.09
N GLU A 298 4.73 -6.53 24.33
CA GLU A 298 6.13 -6.63 24.77
C GLU A 298 6.89 -7.78 24.11
N ASN A 299 6.15 -8.78 23.61
CA ASN A 299 6.68 -9.95 22.91
C ASN A 299 6.35 -9.94 21.41
N ALA A 300 6.26 -8.74 20.81
CA ALA A 300 6.02 -8.61 19.39
C ALA A 300 7.18 -9.24 18.56
N PRO A 301 6.86 -9.92 17.44
CA PRO A 301 7.87 -10.53 16.56
C PRO A 301 8.67 -9.48 15.76
N VAL A 302 8.30 -8.20 15.85
CA VAL A 302 8.90 -7.07 15.15
C VAL A 302 9.23 -5.93 16.11
N PHE A 303 10.14 -5.06 15.70
CA PHE A 303 10.44 -3.82 16.41
C PHE A 303 9.32 -2.81 16.19
N LEU A 304 8.41 -2.70 17.17
CA LEU A 304 7.22 -1.83 17.09
C LEU A 304 7.57 -0.32 16.98
N ASP A 305 8.76 0.08 17.42
CA ASP A 305 9.31 1.44 17.27
C ASP A 305 9.75 1.75 15.83
N ARG A 306 9.87 0.73 14.97
CA ARG A 306 10.26 0.85 13.56
C ARG A 306 9.10 0.72 12.57
N LEU A 307 7.86 0.76 13.06
CA LEU A 307 6.66 0.77 12.23
C LEU A 307 6.39 2.14 11.60
N ASP A 308 6.85 3.21 12.25
CA ASP A 308 6.86 4.56 11.68
C ASP A 308 8.18 4.80 10.93
N VAL A 309 8.25 5.86 10.13
CA VAL A 309 9.47 6.24 9.40
C VAL A 309 10.58 6.58 10.40
N TYR A 310 11.56 5.70 10.49
CA TYR A 310 12.71 5.82 11.39
C TYR A 310 14.04 5.90 10.62
N GLN A 311 14.01 5.65 9.31
CA GLN A 311 15.17 5.75 8.43
C GLN A 311 15.60 7.22 8.32
N ASP A 312 16.89 7.44 8.12
CA ASP A 312 17.41 8.77 7.80
C ASP A 312 17.00 9.12 6.37
N MET A 313 16.07 10.07 6.25
CA MET A 313 15.51 10.52 4.97
C MET A 313 16.29 11.70 4.35
N THR A 314 17.50 11.97 4.84
CA THR A 314 18.37 13.08 4.39
C THR A 314 19.42 12.69 3.33
N TYR A 315 19.59 11.40 3.04
CA TYR A 315 20.42 10.95 1.92
C TYR A 315 19.78 11.23 0.56
N PRO A 316 20.55 11.28 -0.56
CA PRO A 316 20.03 11.45 -1.91
C PRO A 316 18.98 10.40 -2.30
N MET A 317 18.02 10.71 -3.18
CA MET A 317 17.02 9.74 -3.65
C MET A 317 17.61 8.42 -4.18
N SER A 318 18.84 8.44 -4.73
CA SER A 318 19.55 7.24 -5.18
C SER A 318 20.03 6.30 -4.05
N HIS A 319 19.65 6.56 -2.80
CA HIS A 319 20.03 5.72 -1.66
C HIS A 319 18.85 4.92 -1.10
N TYR A 320 17.65 5.03 -1.71
CA TYR A 320 16.44 4.39 -1.21
C TYR A 320 15.85 3.44 -2.24
N LEU A 321 15.28 2.35 -1.73
CA LEU A 321 14.37 1.53 -2.51
C LEU A 321 13.01 2.24 -2.59
N ILE A 322 12.44 2.32 -3.79
CA ILE A 322 11.22 3.05 -4.07
C ILE A 322 10.14 2.05 -4.46
N ASN A 323 9.08 1.95 -3.66
CA ASN A 323 7.94 1.09 -3.96
C ASN A 323 7.32 1.52 -5.30
N SER A 324 7.28 0.61 -6.28
CA SER A 324 7.04 0.94 -7.69
C SER A 324 6.07 -0.02 -8.36
N SER A 325 5.13 0.54 -9.12
CA SER A 325 4.12 -0.19 -9.89
C SER A 325 4.45 -0.15 -11.38
N HIS A 326 4.15 -1.24 -12.09
CA HIS A 326 4.26 -1.38 -13.53
C HIS A 326 2.88 -1.49 -14.16
N ASN A 327 2.67 -0.79 -15.28
CA ASN A 327 1.38 -0.68 -15.97
C ASN A 327 0.22 -0.47 -14.99
N THR A 328 0.36 0.55 -14.14
CA THR A 328 -0.46 0.74 -12.94
C THR A 328 -1.95 0.73 -13.23
N TYR A 329 -2.37 1.26 -14.38
CA TYR A 329 -3.77 1.31 -14.81
C TYR A 329 -4.44 -0.06 -15.02
N LEU A 330 -3.69 -1.17 -15.17
CA LEU A 330 -4.27 -2.48 -15.44
C LEU A 330 -4.75 -3.18 -14.17
N SER A 331 -6.01 -3.60 -14.16
CA SER A 331 -6.58 -4.42 -13.08
C SER A 331 -6.57 -5.93 -13.40
N GLY A 332 -5.87 -6.35 -14.45
CA GLY A 332 -5.82 -7.75 -14.88
C GLY A 332 -4.62 -8.08 -15.77
N LYS A 333 -4.84 -8.94 -16.77
CA LYS A 333 -3.82 -9.40 -17.73
C LYS A 333 -3.28 -8.27 -18.59
N GLN A 334 -2.07 -8.42 -19.12
CA GLN A 334 -1.46 -7.47 -20.06
C GLN A 334 -2.17 -7.46 -21.42
N PHE A 335 -2.93 -8.50 -21.75
CA PHE A 335 -3.67 -8.62 -23.00
C PHE A 335 -5.15 -8.84 -22.73
N GLY A 336 -6.01 -8.04 -23.34
CA GLY A 336 -7.46 -8.07 -23.10
C GLY A 336 -7.87 -7.63 -21.69
N GLY A 337 -6.96 -7.00 -20.95
CA GLY A 337 -7.19 -6.55 -19.57
C GLY A 337 -8.04 -5.29 -19.48
N LYS A 338 -8.66 -5.08 -18.31
CA LYS A 338 -9.37 -3.84 -18.01
C LYS A 338 -8.39 -2.80 -17.45
N SER A 339 -8.46 -1.59 -17.99
CA SER A 339 -7.82 -0.39 -17.44
C SER A 339 -8.78 0.35 -16.52
N THR A 340 -8.30 0.86 -15.39
CA THR A 340 -9.12 1.62 -14.43
C THR A 340 -8.27 2.63 -13.66
N ALA A 341 -8.86 3.80 -13.39
CA ALA A 341 -8.22 4.83 -12.57
C ALA A 341 -8.08 4.40 -11.10
N GLU A 342 -8.95 3.51 -10.62
CA GLU A 342 -8.94 2.97 -9.24
C GLU A 342 -7.60 2.34 -8.87
N MET A 343 -6.90 1.73 -9.83
CA MET A 343 -5.60 1.12 -9.57
C MET A 343 -4.54 2.15 -9.17
N TYR A 344 -4.64 3.40 -9.63
CA TYR A 344 -3.75 4.48 -9.16
C TYR A 344 -4.04 4.81 -7.70
N ASP A 345 -5.33 4.92 -7.34
CA ASP A 345 -5.76 5.17 -5.96
C ASP A 345 -5.21 4.09 -5.03
N GLN A 346 -5.54 2.82 -5.29
CA GLN A 346 -5.13 1.70 -4.44
C GLN A 346 -3.60 1.56 -4.39
N SER A 347 -2.90 1.76 -5.50
CA SER A 347 -1.43 1.74 -5.53
C SER A 347 -0.85 2.83 -4.62
N LEU A 348 -1.30 4.08 -4.75
CA LEU A 348 -0.78 5.20 -3.97
C LEU A 348 -1.15 5.07 -2.48
N LEU A 349 -2.38 4.65 -2.17
CA LEU A 349 -2.85 4.41 -0.80
C LEU A 349 -2.03 3.33 -0.10
N SER A 350 -1.60 2.29 -0.80
CA SER A 350 -0.68 1.28 -0.25
C SER A 350 0.76 1.78 0.00
N GLY A 351 1.06 3.03 -0.35
CA GLY A 351 2.39 3.61 -0.20
C GLY A 351 3.29 3.47 -1.44
N CYS A 352 2.76 3.06 -2.60
CA CYS A 352 3.52 3.10 -3.86
C CYS A 352 3.95 4.54 -4.16
N ARG A 353 5.21 4.74 -4.57
CA ARG A 353 5.82 6.06 -4.85
C ARG A 353 6.27 6.20 -6.30
N CYS A 354 6.12 5.18 -7.14
CA CYS A 354 6.32 5.28 -8.58
C CYS A 354 5.19 4.58 -9.33
N VAL A 355 4.42 5.31 -10.12
CA VAL A 355 3.31 4.77 -10.92
C VAL A 355 3.55 5.02 -12.41
N GLU A 356 3.00 4.17 -13.26
CA GLU A 356 3.21 4.20 -14.71
C GLU A 356 1.95 4.60 -15.48
N LEU A 357 2.12 5.47 -16.48
CA LEU A 357 1.07 5.99 -17.34
C LEU A 357 1.48 5.80 -18.80
N ASP A 358 0.80 4.90 -19.50
CA ASP A 358 0.98 4.67 -20.94
C ASP A 358 0.03 5.60 -21.70
N CYS A 359 0.51 6.78 -22.08
CA CYS A 359 -0.30 7.82 -22.71
C CYS A 359 -0.37 7.62 -24.23
N TRP A 360 -1.59 7.54 -24.76
CA TRP A 360 -1.87 7.42 -26.20
C TRP A 360 -2.82 8.51 -26.69
N ASP A 361 -2.76 8.80 -27.98
CA ASP A 361 -3.68 9.73 -28.63
C ASP A 361 -5.12 9.21 -28.55
N GLY A 362 -6.01 9.98 -27.91
CA GLY A 362 -7.43 9.70 -27.92
C GLY A 362 -8.07 10.09 -29.24
N LYS A 363 -9.01 9.26 -29.72
CA LYS A 363 -9.72 9.43 -31.00
C LYS A 363 -11.07 10.14 -30.87
N GLY A 364 -11.44 10.58 -29.66
CA GLY A 364 -12.69 11.28 -29.41
C GLY A 364 -12.75 12.66 -30.06
N LEU A 365 -13.95 13.23 -30.16
CA LEU A 365 -14.19 14.58 -30.71
C LEU A 365 -13.36 15.66 -30.00
N ASP A 366 -13.20 15.51 -28.69
CA ASP A 366 -12.43 16.44 -27.88
C ASP A 366 -10.93 16.15 -27.89
N GLU A 367 -10.44 15.13 -28.62
CA GLU A 367 -9.03 14.73 -28.70
C GLU A 367 -8.32 14.71 -27.33
N VAL A 368 -8.98 14.13 -26.32
CA VAL A 368 -8.43 13.99 -24.97
C VAL A 368 -7.52 12.76 -24.92
N PRO A 369 -6.30 12.86 -24.36
CA PRO A 369 -5.40 11.72 -24.24
C PRO A 369 -6.02 10.58 -23.43
N ILE A 370 -5.68 9.36 -23.80
CA ILE A 370 -6.11 8.13 -23.11
C ILE A 370 -4.93 7.40 -22.49
N ILE A 371 -5.23 6.50 -21.55
CA ILE A 371 -4.28 5.56 -20.98
C ILE A 371 -4.73 4.14 -21.30
N THR A 372 -3.85 3.36 -21.92
CA THR A 372 -4.09 1.95 -22.27
C THR A 372 -2.78 1.24 -22.60
N HIS A 373 -2.79 -0.09 -22.56
CA HIS A 373 -1.71 -0.88 -23.11
C HIS A 373 -1.91 -1.02 -24.63
N GLY A 374 -1.14 -0.21 -25.38
CA GLY A 374 -1.32 -0.09 -26.83
C GLY A 374 -1.17 -1.42 -27.57
N LYS A 375 -2.01 -1.64 -28.58
CA LYS A 375 -2.05 -2.86 -29.42
C LYS A 375 -2.32 -4.18 -28.67
N ALA A 376 -2.76 -4.12 -27.41
CA ALA A 376 -2.97 -5.29 -26.55
C ALA A 376 -4.45 -5.60 -26.23
N MET A 377 -5.39 -5.03 -26.98
CA MET A 377 -6.85 -5.19 -26.78
C MET A 377 -7.35 -4.86 -25.36
N CYS A 378 -6.60 -4.05 -24.60
CA CYS A 378 -7.03 -3.60 -23.27
C CYS A 378 -8.06 -2.48 -23.38
N THR A 379 -8.92 -2.33 -22.36
CA THR A 379 -9.82 -1.17 -22.32
C THR A 379 -9.04 0.12 -22.08
N GLU A 380 -9.66 1.25 -22.40
CA GLU A 380 -9.05 2.57 -22.30
C GLU A 380 -9.69 3.34 -21.14
N ILE A 381 -8.90 4.19 -20.48
CA ILE A 381 -9.42 5.22 -19.57
C ILE A 381 -8.97 6.60 -20.06
N LEU A 382 -9.71 7.64 -19.73
CA LEU A 382 -9.27 9.01 -20.01
C LEU A 382 -8.06 9.34 -19.15
N ALA A 383 -7.05 9.99 -19.72
CA ALA A 383 -5.88 10.42 -18.95
C ALA A 383 -6.30 11.39 -17.83
N GLU A 384 -7.29 12.25 -18.07
CA GLU A 384 -7.81 13.18 -17.06
C GLU A 384 -8.27 12.47 -15.78
N GLU A 385 -8.92 11.31 -15.89
CA GLU A 385 -9.37 10.51 -14.75
C GLU A 385 -8.20 9.99 -13.91
N ALA A 386 -7.13 9.52 -14.55
CA ALA A 386 -5.94 9.05 -13.87
C ALA A 386 -5.22 10.20 -13.14
N PHE A 387 -5.10 11.37 -13.77
CA PHE A 387 -4.45 12.53 -13.15
C PHE A 387 -5.25 13.07 -11.96
N HIS A 388 -6.58 13.08 -12.07
CA HIS A 388 -7.44 13.41 -10.94
C HIS A 388 -7.22 12.45 -9.75
N SER A 389 -7.24 11.15 -10.03
CA SER A 389 -7.03 10.07 -9.04
C SER A 389 -5.67 10.20 -8.35
N ILE A 390 -4.60 10.39 -9.13
CA ILE A 390 -3.24 10.62 -8.59
C ILE A 390 -3.20 11.89 -7.73
N GLY A 391 -3.79 13.00 -8.19
CA GLY A 391 -3.80 14.26 -7.44
C GLY A 391 -4.53 14.16 -6.11
N THR A 392 -5.58 13.34 -6.03
CA THR A 392 -6.32 13.13 -4.78
C THR A 392 -5.63 12.18 -3.81
N CYS A 393 -4.92 11.17 -4.30
CA CYS A 393 -4.41 10.07 -3.48
C CYS A 393 -2.91 10.10 -3.21
N ALA A 394 -2.11 10.87 -3.96
CA ALA A 394 -0.65 10.83 -3.92
C ALA A 394 -0.07 10.94 -2.50
N PHE A 395 -0.63 11.79 -1.65
CA PHE A 395 -0.08 12.10 -0.32
C PHE A 395 -1.01 11.74 0.85
N ILE A 396 -2.00 10.86 0.65
CA ILE A 396 -2.91 10.45 1.74
C ILE A 396 -2.16 9.63 2.81
N THR A 397 -1.36 8.65 2.39
CA THR A 397 -0.69 7.71 3.31
C THR A 397 0.81 7.95 3.47
N SER A 398 1.40 8.79 2.62
CA SER A 398 2.82 9.13 2.68
C SER A 398 3.09 10.52 2.08
N ASP A 399 3.82 11.36 2.82
CA ASP A 399 4.23 12.69 2.35
C ASP A 399 5.43 12.65 1.39
N TYR A 400 6.09 11.50 1.22
CA TYR A 400 7.29 11.39 0.40
C TYR A 400 6.98 11.46 -1.11
N PRO A 401 7.96 11.91 -1.94
CA PRO A 401 7.72 12.22 -3.34
C PRO A 401 7.16 11.05 -4.16
N VAL A 402 6.37 11.38 -5.17
CA VAL A 402 5.82 10.43 -6.14
C VAL A 402 6.45 10.67 -7.51
N VAL A 403 6.89 9.61 -8.18
CA VAL A 403 7.42 9.64 -9.55
C VAL A 403 6.34 9.12 -10.51
N LEU A 404 6.01 9.90 -11.52
CA LEU A 404 5.12 9.47 -12.60
C LEU A 404 5.96 9.05 -13.81
N SER A 405 5.97 7.75 -14.10
CA SER A 405 6.66 7.17 -15.26
C SER A 405 5.77 7.24 -16.48
N PHE A 406 6.01 8.21 -17.37
CA PHE A 406 5.25 8.35 -18.60
C PHE A 406 5.87 7.47 -19.69
N GLU A 407 5.04 6.64 -20.32
CA GLU A 407 5.30 6.07 -21.64
C GLU A 407 4.46 6.83 -22.66
N ASN A 408 5.07 7.85 -23.27
CA ASN A 408 4.35 8.85 -24.04
C ASN A 408 4.34 8.54 -25.55
N HIS A 409 3.16 8.25 -26.09
CA HIS A 409 2.88 8.00 -27.51
C HIS A 409 1.98 9.08 -28.15
N CYS A 410 1.73 10.18 -27.44
CA CYS A 410 0.82 11.24 -27.89
C CYS A 410 1.47 12.19 -28.92
N CYS A 411 0.67 12.82 -29.77
CA CYS A 411 1.05 13.95 -30.62
C CYS A 411 1.27 15.24 -29.78
N LYS A 412 1.93 16.26 -30.35
CA LYS A 412 2.25 17.51 -29.61
C LYS A 412 1.00 18.18 -29.03
N LYS A 413 -0.11 18.21 -29.78
CA LYS A 413 -1.39 18.77 -29.33
C LYS A 413 -1.95 18.05 -28.09
N GLN A 414 -1.87 16.72 -28.06
CA GLN A 414 -2.34 15.93 -26.91
C GLN A 414 -1.34 15.93 -25.75
N GLN A 415 -0.04 16.06 -26.02
CA GLN A 415 0.98 16.29 -24.99
C GLN A 415 0.81 17.62 -24.27
N LEU A 416 0.34 18.67 -24.96
CA LEU A 416 -0.05 19.93 -24.34
C LEU A 416 -1.13 19.68 -23.28
N LYS A 417 -2.17 18.90 -23.59
CA LYS A 417 -3.21 18.54 -22.61
C LYS A 417 -2.68 17.74 -21.43
N LEU A 418 -1.72 16.84 -21.63
CA LEU A 418 -1.05 16.15 -20.52
C LEU A 418 -0.34 17.14 -19.58
N ALA A 419 0.32 18.16 -20.14
CA ALA A 419 0.94 19.22 -19.35
C ALA A 419 -0.09 20.10 -18.62
N GLU A 420 -1.23 20.40 -19.27
CA GLU A 420 -2.36 21.09 -18.63
C GLU A 420 -2.93 20.28 -17.47
N PHE A 421 -3.11 18.96 -17.64
CA PHE A 421 -3.56 18.07 -16.57
C PHE A 421 -2.57 18.02 -15.41
N CYS A 422 -1.26 17.93 -15.69
CA CYS A 422 -0.22 18.03 -14.65
C CYS A 422 -0.44 19.31 -13.81
N LYS A 423 -0.62 20.46 -14.46
CA LYS A 423 -0.80 21.74 -13.74
C LYS A 423 -2.14 21.84 -13.03
N LYS A 424 -3.22 21.40 -13.67
CA LYS A 424 -4.59 21.45 -13.13
C LYS A 424 -4.75 20.59 -11.88
N TYR A 425 -4.25 19.35 -11.90
CA TYR A 425 -4.51 18.38 -10.83
C TYR A 425 -3.42 18.30 -9.77
N PHE A 426 -2.18 18.64 -10.10
CA PHE A 426 -1.08 18.59 -9.13
C PHE A 426 -0.72 19.97 -8.55
N GLY A 427 -1.04 21.06 -9.24
CA GLY A 427 -0.84 22.42 -8.72
C GLY A 427 0.57 22.65 -8.15
N ASP A 428 0.63 23.01 -6.87
CA ASP A 428 1.88 23.24 -6.13
C ASP A 428 2.65 21.95 -5.78
N ASP A 429 1.98 20.80 -5.78
CA ASP A 429 2.63 19.51 -5.55
C ASP A 429 3.44 19.09 -6.80
N LEU A 430 3.20 19.65 -8.00
CA LEU A 430 4.04 19.39 -9.17
C LEU A 430 5.43 20.02 -8.99
N LEU A 431 6.48 19.22 -9.14
CA LEU A 431 7.85 19.73 -9.21
C LEU A 431 8.22 20.01 -10.67
N ASP A 432 8.03 21.25 -11.11
CA ASP A 432 8.31 21.72 -12.47
C ASP A 432 9.64 22.45 -12.62
N ALA A 433 10.37 22.68 -11.53
CA ALA A 433 11.68 23.32 -11.54
C ALA A 433 12.63 22.69 -10.51
N PRO A 434 13.96 22.76 -10.74
CA PRO A 434 14.94 22.30 -9.76
C PRO A 434 14.90 23.12 -8.47
N ILE A 435 14.89 22.43 -7.32
CA ILE A 435 14.99 23.08 -6.00
C ILE A 435 16.36 23.72 -5.73
N ALA A 436 16.37 24.72 -4.85
CA ALA A 436 17.60 25.38 -4.40
C ALA A 436 18.59 24.39 -3.75
N GLY A 437 19.88 24.55 -4.08
CA GLY A 437 20.95 23.70 -3.58
C GLY A 437 21.12 22.37 -4.31
N HIS A 438 20.28 22.06 -5.30
CA HIS A 438 20.40 20.84 -6.13
C HIS A 438 20.29 21.18 -7.64
N PRO A 439 21.20 22.00 -8.21
CA PRO A 439 21.12 22.37 -9.61
C PRO A 439 21.30 21.15 -10.54
N LEU A 440 20.64 21.18 -11.70
CA LEU A 440 20.83 20.15 -12.73
C LEU A 440 22.19 20.34 -13.40
N GLY A 441 23.15 19.50 -13.06
CA GLY A 441 24.47 19.50 -13.68
C GLY A 441 25.31 18.29 -13.26
N PRO A 442 26.45 18.04 -13.93
CA PRO A 442 27.36 16.97 -13.56
C PRO A 442 27.86 17.10 -12.12
N GLY A 443 27.96 15.99 -11.41
CA GLY A 443 28.44 15.90 -10.03
C GLY A 443 27.46 16.36 -8.94
N ASN A 444 26.33 16.97 -9.31
CA ASN A 444 25.34 17.40 -8.32
C ASN A 444 24.45 16.22 -7.90
N PRO A 445 24.39 15.86 -6.60
CA PRO A 445 23.60 14.74 -6.14
C PRO A 445 22.10 15.02 -6.22
N LEU A 446 21.33 13.94 -6.35
CA LEU A 446 19.88 14.00 -6.26
C LEU A 446 19.45 14.62 -4.92
N PRO A 447 18.37 15.41 -4.90
CA PRO A 447 17.80 15.91 -3.66
C PRO A 447 17.37 14.74 -2.76
N PRO A 448 17.41 14.90 -1.43
CA PRO A 448 16.91 13.89 -0.52
C PRO A 448 15.38 13.86 -0.47
N PRO A 449 14.74 12.70 -0.20
CA PRO A 449 13.29 12.59 -0.14
C PRO A 449 12.64 13.60 0.83
N ILE A 450 13.31 13.93 1.94
CA ILE A 450 12.81 14.89 2.93
C ILE A 450 12.61 16.30 2.35
N LYS A 451 13.44 16.72 1.38
CA LYS A 451 13.32 18.02 0.69
C LYS A 451 12.28 18.00 -0.44
N LEU A 452 11.83 16.81 -0.84
CA LEU A 452 10.84 16.60 -1.88
C LEU A 452 9.49 16.13 -1.32
N LYS A 453 9.22 16.37 -0.04
CA LYS A 453 7.92 16.09 0.54
C LYS A 453 6.82 16.83 -0.22
N ARG A 454 5.73 16.12 -0.49
CA ARG A 454 4.58 16.58 -1.28
C ARG A 454 4.98 17.08 -2.66
N LYS A 455 5.92 16.38 -3.31
CA LYS A 455 6.33 16.67 -4.69
C LYS A 455 6.08 15.50 -5.63
N ILE A 456 5.52 15.80 -6.80
CA ILE A 456 5.27 14.90 -7.91
C ILE A 456 6.31 15.19 -8.99
N LEU A 457 7.12 14.19 -9.32
CA LEU A 457 8.17 14.27 -10.33
C LEU A 457 7.70 13.59 -11.61
N ILE A 458 7.93 14.23 -12.75
CA ILE A 458 7.62 13.67 -14.06
C ILE A 458 8.86 13.00 -14.64
N LYS A 459 8.78 11.68 -14.86
CA LYS A 459 9.72 10.93 -15.69
C LYS A 459 9.13 10.85 -17.10
N ASN A 460 9.61 11.72 -17.98
CA ASN A 460 9.30 11.70 -19.41
C ASN A 460 10.54 12.07 -20.22
N LYS A 461 10.57 11.74 -21.52
CA LYS A 461 11.65 12.18 -22.41
C LYS A 461 11.75 13.72 -22.39
N ARG A 462 12.98 14.24 -22.47
CA ARG A 462 13.28 15.67 -22.45
C ARG A 462 13.99 16.10 -23.73
N LEU A 463 13.62 17.26 -24.26
CA LEU A 463 14.31 17.92 -25.37
C LEU A 463 15.73 18.33 -24.95
N LYS A 464 16.61 18.51 -25.94
CA LYS A 464 17.93 19.12 -25.70
C LYS A 464 17.74 20.54 -25.15
N ALA A 465 18.56 20.95 -24.18
CA ALA A 465 18.37 22.20 -23.44
C ALA A 465 18.23 23.45 -24.33
N ASP A 466 19.02 23.55 -25.41
CA ASP A 466 18.97 24.70 -26.32
C ASP A 466 17.67 24.73 -27.14
N LEU A 467 17.24 23.56 -27.62
CA LEU A 467 15.99 23.41 -28.37
C LEU A 467 14.77 23.63 -27.45
N GLU A 468 14.80 23.08 -26.24
CA GLU A 468 13.77 23.27 -25.22
C GLU A 468 13.56 24.75 -24.93
N LYS A 469 14.63 25.52 -24.70
CA LYS A 469 14.55 26.96 -24.44
C LYS A 469 13.97 27.72 -25.63
N ALA A 470 14.42 27.40 -26.85
CA ALA A 470 13.94 28.07 -28.06
C ALA A 470 12.45 27.79 -28.32
N GLU A 471 12.03 26.52 -28.29
CA GLU A 471 10.64 26.14 -28.52
C GLU A 471 9.70 26.62 -27.40
N LEU A 472 10.15 26.61 -26.14
CA LEU A 472 9.36 27.11 -25.01
C LEU A 472 9.14 28.63 -25.10
N GLU A 473 10.14 29.40 -25.54
CA GLU A 473 10.00 30.84 -25.79
C GLU A 473 9.00 31.14 -26.92
N ILE A 474 9.02 30.34 -28.00
CA ILE A 474 8.07 30.45 -29.11
C ILE A 474 6.65 30.16 -28.60
N PHE A 475 6.46 29.05 -27.88
CA PHE A 475 5.17 28.67 -27.30
C PHE A 475 4.61 29.73 -26.35
N LYS A 476 5.45 30.27 -25.44
CA LYS A 476 5.04 31.34 -24.50
C LYS A 476 4.62 32.63 -25.20
N LYS A 477 5.14 32.89 -26.41
CA LYS A 477 4.77 34.05 -27.24
C LYS A 477 3.57 33.77 -28.16
N GLY A 478 2.93 32.61 -28.04
CA GLY A 478 1.79 32.21 -28.86
C GLY A 478 2.17 31.81 -30.29
N GLY A 479 3.44 31.49 -30.55
CA GLY A 479 3.89 31.02 -31.86
C GLY A 479 3.59 29.54 -32.09
N GLU A 480 3.36 29.17 -33.35
CA GLU A 480 3.15 27.78 -33.76
C GLU A 480 4.44 26.97 -33.67
N LEU A 481 4.37 25.81 -33.01
CA LEU A 481 5.47 24.86 -32.94
C LEU A 481 5.53 24.08 -34.27
N LYS A 482 6.73 23.92 -34.83
CA LYS A 482 6.91 23.08 -36.01
C LYS A 482 6.56 21.63 -35.65
N GLU A 483 5.57 21.06 -36.34
CA GLU A 483 5.34 19.62 -36.38
C GLU A 483 6.22 19.04 -37.50
N GLU A 484 7.23 18.27 -37.14
CA GLU A 484 7.85 17.36 -38.12
C GLU A 484 6.88 16.21 -38.31
N ALA A 485 6.53 15.92 -39.57
CA ALA A 485 5.67 14.80 -39.93
C ALA A 485 6.19 13.53 -39.25
N LYS A 486 5.29 12.70 -38.72
CA LYS A 486 5.63 11.31 -38.42
C LYS A 486 6.25 10.75 -39.70
N GLU A 487 7.55 10.43 -39.67
CA GLU A 487 8.02 9.37 -40.56
C GLU A 487 7.22 8.15 -40.13
N ASP A 488 6.20 7.82 -40.93
CA ASP A 488 5.63 6.50 -40.91
C ASP A 488 6.80 5.53 -40.98
N ALA A 489 6.92 4.65 -40.00
CA ALA A 489 7.89 3.57 -40.01
C ALA A 489 7.45 2.48 -41.01
N SER A 490 7.10 2.89 -42.22
CA SER A 490 6.97 2.05 -43.40
C SER A 490 7.85 2.65 -44.49
N GLU A 491 8.95 1.96 -44.74
CA GLU A 491 9.93 2.14 -45.83
C GLU A 491 11.28 2.80 -45.47
N ALA A 492 12.33 2.09 -45.91
CA ALA A 492 13.78 2.29 -45.75
C ALA A 492 14.37 1.91 -44.37
N ALA A 493 15.33 1.01 -44.24
CA ALA A 493 16.35 0.58 -45.19
C ALA A 493 16.57 -0.95 -45.16
N ALA A 494 16.50 -1.55 -46.35
CA ALA A 494 17.17 -2.81 -46.62
C ALA A 494 18.68 -2.63 -46.40
N PRO A 495 19.37 -3.53 -45.67
CA PRO A 495 20.80 -3.66 -45.81
C PRO A 495 21.07 -4.31 -47.17
N LYS A 496 21.90 -3.67 -48.00
CA LYS A 496 22.51 -4.35 -49.14
C LYS A 496 23.23 -5.59 -48.62
N THR A 497 22.93 -6.69 -49.30
CA THR A 497 23.55 -8.01 -49.21
C THR A 497 25.08 -7.96 -49.32
N GLU A 498 25.77 -8.53 -48.34
CA GLU A 498 26.97 -9.33 -48.57
C GLU A 498 26.74 -10.73 -47.98
N GLU A 499 27.06 -11.74 -48.78
CA GLU A 499 26.76 -13.15 -48.61
C GLU A 499 27.57 -13.83 -47.49
N ALA A 500 26.92 -14.66 -46.67
CA ALA A 500 27.47 -15.94 -46.19
C ALA A 500 26.32 -16.84 -45.69
N ALA A 501 26.36 -18.11 -46.08
CA ALA A 501 25.24 -19.06 -46.11
C ALA A 501 24.99 -19.89 -44.83
N GLY A 502 23.69 -20.03 -44.45
CA GLY A 502 23.01 -21.21 -43.85
C GLY A 502 23.17 -21.55 -42.35
N PRO A 503 22.30 -22.41 -41.74
CA PRO A 503 20.87 -22.66 -41.96
C PRO A 503 19.99 -22.43 -40.70
N GLU A 504 18.69 -22.59 -40.90
CA GLU A 504 17.52 -22.20 -40.09
C GLU A 504 17.36 -22.86 -38.71
N GLY A 505 16.65 -22.15 -37.80
CA GLY A 505 15.97 -22.77 -36.65
C GLY A 505 16.00 -21.98 -35.34
N GLY A 506 15.32 -20.84 -35.26
CA GLY A 506 15.12 -20.12 -33.99
C GLY A 506 13.77 -19.40 -33.94
N PRO A 507 13.05 -19.41 -32.80
CA PRO A 507 11.74 -18.77 -32.69
C PRO A 507 11.85 -17.24 -32.85
N PRO A 508 10.79 -16.56 -33.34
CA PRO A 508 10.84 -15.14 -33.64
C PRO A 508 11.15 -14.33 -32.37
N LYS A 509 12.16 -13.46 -32.44
CA LYS A 509 12.43 -12.48 -31.38
C LYS A 509 11.19 -11.59 -31.20
N PRO A 510 10.72 -11.35 -29.96
CA PRO A 510 9.62 -10.43 -29.73
C PRO A 510 10.01 -9.00 -30.15
N PRO A 511 9.07 -8.21 -30.68
CA PRO A 511 9.36 -6.88 -31.21
C PRO A 511 9.83 -5.95 -30.08
N ALA A 512 10.98 -5.32 -30.29
CA ALA A 512 11.42 -4.21 -29.45
C ALA A 512 10.45 -3.02 -29.68
N TYR A 513 9.70 -2.65 -28.65
CA TYR A 513 8.88 -1.45 -28.64
C TYR A 513 9.81 -0.22 -28.71
N SER A 514 9.81 0.49 -29.83
CA SER A 514 10.51 1.76 -30.01
C SER A 514 9.58 2.92 -29.61
N GLY A 515 9.84 3.54 -28.46
CA GLY A 515 9.11 4.73 -28.04
C GLY A 515 9.39 5.95 -28.91
N THR A 516 8.42 6.87 -28.97
CA THR A 516 8.39 8.17 -29.68
C THR A 516 9.76 8.85 -29.86
N SER A 517 10.08 9.28 -31.09
CA SER A 517 11.32 10.03 -31.42
C SER A 517 11.53 11.23 -30.48
N LEU A 518 12.80 11.53 -30.13
CA LEU A 518 13.20 12.68 -29.31
C LEU A 518 12.79 14.04 -29.90
N THR A 519 12.35 14.08 -31.16
CA THR A 519 11.92 15.28 -31.89
C THR A 519 10.42 15.60 -31.73
N ASN A 520 9.63 14.67 -31.19
CA ASN A 520 8.17 14.82 -31.04
C ASN A 520 7.77 14.96 -29.56
N ILE A 521 8.38 15.91 -28.84
CA ILE A 521 8.08 16.20 -27.44
C ILE A 521 7.60 17.65 -27.33
N HIS A 522 6.48 17.89 -26.64
CA HIS A 522 6.00 19.25 -26.40
C HIS A 522 6.93 19.99 -25.42
N PRO A 523 7.39 21.22 -25.73
CA PRO A 523 8.41 21.92 -24.92
C PRO A 523 7.95 22.20 -23.50
N TRP A 524 6.66 22.45 -23.27
CA TRP A 524 6.14 22.67 -21.93
C TRP A 524 6.18 21.39 -21.07
N LEU A 525 5.80 20.24 -21.64
CA LEU A 525 5.90 18.95 -20.94
C LEU A 525 7.37 18.58 -20.67
N SER A 526 8.26 18.86 -21.63
CA SER A 526 9.71 18.71 -21.48
C SER A 526 10.25 19.52 -20.30
N SER A 527 9.82 20.78 -20.17
CA SER A 527 10.29 21.69 -19.12
C SER A 527 9.94 21.24 -17.69
N MET A 528 8.94 20.37 -17.53
CA MET A 528 8.54 19.80 -16.23
C MET A 528 9.46 18.67 -15.76
N VAL A 529 10.35 18.15 -16.62
CA VAL A 529 11.26 17.04 -16.29
C VAL A 529 12.55 17.56 -15.65
N ASN A 530 12.86 17.09 -14.45
CA ASN A 530 14.05 17.50 -13.69
C ASN A 530 14.91 16.32 -13.20
N TYR A 531 14.68 15.81 -11.99
CA TYR A 531 15.51 14.83 -11.29
C TYR A 531 15.30 13.38 -11.72
N ALA A 532 14.30 13.12 -12.56
CA ALA A 532 13.96 11.79 -13.07
C ALA A 532 14.01 11.75 -14.61
N GLN A 533 15.11 12.25 -15.20
CA GLN A 533 15.26 12.35 -16.66
C GLN A 533 15.68 10.99 -17.25
N PRO A 534 14.80 10.32 -18.03
CA PRO A 534 15.15 9.05 -18.66
C PRO A 534 16.12 9.27 -19.84
N VAL A 535 17.22 8.52 -19.85
CA VAL A 535 18.20 8.50 -20.94
C VAL A 535 18.46 7.09 -21.43
N HIS A 536 18.80 6.95 -22.71
CA HIS A 536 19.26 5.68 -23.26
C HIS A 536 20.57 5.26 -22.58
N PHE A 537 20.60 4.03 -22.09
CA PHE A 537 21.74 3.47 -21.38
C PHE A 537 22.81 3.00 -22.39
N ASN A 538 23.98 3.62 -22.38
CA ASN A 538 25.08 3.32 -23.31
C ASN A 538 26.21 2.48 -22.69
N GLY A 539 26.15 2.20 -21.39
CA GLY A 539 27.24 1.57 -20.62
C GLY A 539 27.42 2.22 -19.25
N PHE A 540 27.93 1.45 -18.28
CA PHE A 540 28.20 1.96 -16.93
C PHE A 540 29.37 2.94 -16.90
N ASP A 541 30.40 2.68 -17.72
CA ASP A 541 31.54 3.55 -17.98
C ASP A 541 31.11 4.91 -18.52
N VAL A 542 30.23 4.94 -19.53
CA VAL A 542 29.72 6.18 -20.12
C VAL A 542 28.88 6.98 -19.11
N ALA A 543 28.10 6.29 -18.28
CA ALA A 543 27.30 6.93 -17.24
C ALA A 543 28.18 7.53 -16.13
N GLU A 544 29.25 6.83 -15.76
CA GLU A 544 30.25 7.29 -14.81
C GLU A 544 31.04 8.50 -15.31
N GLU A 545 31.50 8.48 -16.57
CA GLU A 545 32.22 9.60 -17.18
C GLU A 545 31.36 10.87 -17.24
N LYS A 546 30.08 10.75 -17.61
CA LYS A 546 29.16 11.90 -17.65
C LYS A 546 28.86 12.44 -16.26
N ASN A 547 28.80 11.58 -15.24
CA ASN A 547 28.53 11.92 -13.85
C ASN A 547 27.26 12.77 -13.64
N ILE A 548 26.17 12.48 -14.37
CA ILE A 548 24.92 13.24 -14.31
C ILE A 548 23.89 12.47 -13.47
N HIS A 549 23.66 12.89 -12.22
CA HIS A 549 22.88 12.09 -11.25
C HIS A 549 21.37 12.13 -11.51
N HIS A 550 20.87 13.20 -12.12
CA HIS A 550 19.45 13.33 -12.52
C HIS A 550 19.07 12.51 -13.75
N ASN A 551 20.06 11.96 -14.47
CA ASN A 551 19.80 10.99 -15.52
C ASN A 551 19.52 9.63 -14.90
N MET A 552 18.50 8.95 -15.43
CA MET A 552 18.12 7.61 -15.00
C MET A 552 17.84 6.71 -16.21
N SER A 553 17.87 5.40 -16.00
CA SER A 553 17.62 4.42 -17.05
C SER A 553 16.63 3.35 -16.60
N SER A 554 15.76 2.95 -17.52
CA SER A 554 14.82 1.85 -17.34
C SER A 554 15.33 0.60 -18.06
N PHE A 555 15.27 -0.55 -17.39
CA PHE A 555 15.71 -1.83 -17.92
C PHE A 555 14.58 -2.87 -17.81
N SER A 556 14.38 -3.65 -18.87
CA SER A 556 13.55 -4.86 -18.75
C SER A 556 14.21 -5.87 -17.80
N GLU A 557 13.42 -6.76 -17.19
CA GLU A 557 13.97 -7.81 -16.30
C GLU A 557 15.09 -8.62 -16.98
N SER A 558 14.98 -8.88 -18.29
CA SER A 558 15.97 -9.64 -19.04
C SER A 558 17.29 -8.87 -19.18
N ALA A 559 17.23 -7.57 -19.46
CA ALA A 559 18.40 -6.72 -19.59
C ALA A 559 19.07 -6.51 -18.22
N GLY A 560 18.28 -6.23 -17.18
CA GLY A 560 18.80 -6.09 -15.81
C GLY A 560 19.48 -7.37 -15.33
N LEU A 561 18.89 -8.55 -15.62
CA LEU A 561 19.51 -9.85 -15.31
C LEU A 561 20.80 -10.09 -16.09
N ALA A 562 20.90 -9.61 -17.33
CA ALA A 562 22.13 -9.72 -18.11
C ALA A 562 23.25 -8.89 -17.45
N TYR A 563 22.98 -7.63 -17.09
CA TYR A 563 23.95 -6.78 -16.41
C TYR A 563 24.33 -7.28 -15.02
N LEU A 564 23.38 -7.85 -14.27
CA LEU A 564 23.67 -8.52 -13.01
C LEU A 564 24.63 -9.71 -13.16
N LYS A 565 24.60 -10.42 -14.29
CA LYS A 565 25.48 -11.56 -14.55
C LYS A 565 26.87 -11.14 -15.03
N SER A 566 26.94 -10.09 -15.84
CA SER A 566 28.21 -9.65 -16.45
C SER A 566 28.94 -8.56 -15.66
N GLN A 567 28.21 -7.63 -15.04
CA GLN A 567 28.71 -6.34 -14.53
C GLN A 567 28.00 -5.92 -13.22
N ALA A 568 27.85 -6.85 -12.26
CA ALA A 568 27.12 -6.60 -11.01
C ALA A 568 27.67 -5.43 -10.20
N VAL A 569 29.01 -5.34 -10.08
CA VAL A 569 29.69 -4.31 -9.27
C VAL A 569 29.47 -2.93 -9.88
N ASP A 570 29.57 -2.81 -11.20
CA ASP A 570 29.34 -1.56 -11.91
C ASP A 570 27.88 -1.12 -11.78
N PHE A 571 26.94 -2.08 -11.79
CA PHE A 571 25.53 -1.79 -11.58
C PHE A 571 25.26 -1.22 -10.16
N VAL A 572 25.88 -1.80 -9.13
CA VAL A 572 25.82 -1.26 -7.76
C VAL A 572 26.42 0.15 -7.71
N ASN A 573 27.57 0.39 -8.35
CA ASN A 573 28.21 1.70 -8.36
C ASN A 573 27.40 2.76 -9.12
N TYR A 574 26.79 2.39 -10.23
CA TYR A 574 25.82 3.22 -10.95
C TYR A 574 24.66 3.63 -10.03
N ASN A 575 24.09 2.66 -9.31
CA ASN A 575 22.94 2.89 -8.45
C ASN A 575 23.23 3.77 -7.23
N LYS A 576 24.48 3.92 -6.78
CA LYS A 576 24.82 4.89 -5.72
C LYS A 576 24.53 6.34 -6.12
N ARG A 577 24.65 6.66 -7.42
CA ARG A 577 24.58 8.03 -7.94
C ARG A 577 23.31 8.31 -8.73
N GLN A 578 22.85 7.33 -9.50
CA GLN A 578 21.76 7.47 -10.46
C GLN A 578 20.64 6.49 -10.15
N MET A 579 19.42 6.87 -10.50
CA MET A 579 18.28 5.96 -10.36
C MET A 579 18.22 4.94 -11.50
N SER A 580 17.71 3.76 -11.19
CA SER A 580 17.36 2.71 -12.15
C SER A 580 15.94 2.25 -11.91
N ARG A 581 15.23 1.98 -13.01
CA ARG A 581 13.91 1.36 -12.99
C ARG A 581 13.99 -0.02 -13.64
N ILE A 582 13.45 -1.04 -12.99
CA ILE A 582 13.28 -2.39 -13.56
C ILE A 582 11.80 -2.64 -13.81
N TYR A 583 11.47 -3.27 -14.93
CA TYR A 583 10.09 -3.62 -15.27
C TYR A 583 9.99 -5.04 -15.87
N PRO A 584 8.83 -5.72 -15.73
CA PRO A 584 8.61 -7.06 -16.25
C PRO A 584 8.77 -7.13 -17.77
N LYS A 585 9.23 -8.28 -18.29
CA LYS A 585 9.28 -8.49 -19.75
C LYS A 585 7.87 -8.67 -20.34
N GLY A 586 7.69 -8.26 -21.59
CA GLY A 586 6.41 -8.39 -22.31
C GLY A 586 5.89 -9.82 -22.47
N ALA A 587 6.73 -10.85 -22.32
CA ALA A 587 6.29 -12.25 -22.35
C ALA A 587 5.39 -12.64 -21.16
N ARG A 588 5.35 -11.82 -20.10
CA ARG A 588 4.49 -12.03 -18.91
C ARG A 588 3.07 -11.51 -19.17
N VAL A 589 2.41 -12.08 -20.17
CA VAL A 589 1.07 -11.67 -20.60
C VAL A 589 -0.02 -11.83 -19.53
N ASP A 590 0.24 -12.72 -18.56
CA ASP A 590 -0.59 -12.99 -17.39
C ASP A 590 -0.40 -12.00 -16.24
N SER A 591 0.46 -10.98 -16.42
CA SER A 591 0.86 -10.02 -15.38
C SER A 591 1.64 -10.65 -14.21
N SER A 592 2.25 -11.82 -14.39
CA SER A 592 3.15 -12.41 -13.39
C SER A 592 4.32 -11.47 -13.03
N ASN A 593 4.87 -11.64 -11.83
CA ASN A 593 6.00 -10.84 -11.33
C ASN A 593 7.30 -11.64 -11.27
N TYR A 594 8.42 -10.95 -11.41
CA TYR A 594 9.76 -11.47 -11.09
C TYR A 594 10.08 -11.23 -9.61
N MET A 595 11.12 -11.88 -9.08
CA MET A 595 11.55 -11.69 -7.70
C MET A 595 12.31 -10.36 -7.54
N PRO A 596 11.79 -9.37 -6.79
CA PRO A 596 12.38 -8.03 -6.72
C PRO A 596 13.73 -8.00 -6.00
N GLN A 597 13.93 -8.90 -5.01
CA GLN A 597 15.16 -9.00 -4.23
C GLN A 597 16.42 -9.10 -5.09
N ILE A 598 16.32 -9.77 -6.24
CA ILE A 598 17.44 -9.93 -7.18
C ILE A 598 18.00 -8.57 -7.63
N PHE A 599 17.11 -7.59 -7.86
CA PHE A 599 17.49 -6.26 -8.31
C PHE A 599 17.77 -5.31 -7.14
N TRP A 600 17.07 -5.45 -6.01
CA TRP A 600 17.41 -4.72 -4.79
C TRP A 600 18.82 -5.04 -4.28
N ASN A 601 19.28 -6.28 -4.47
CA ASN A 601 20.67 -6.67 -4.17
C ASN A 601 21.71 -5.88 -4.99
N ALA A 602 21.36 -5.35 -6.16
CA ALA A 602 22.20 -4.45 -6.93
C ALA A 602 21.94 -2.96 -6.66
N GLY A 603 21.09 -2.64 -5.68
CA GLY A 603 20.71 -1.26 -5.37
C GLY A 603 19.71 -0.64 -6.36
N CYS A 604 19.01 -1.45 -7.17
CA CYS A 604 17.99 -0.89 -8.07
C CYS A 604 16.84 -0.29 -7.28
N HIS A 605 16.42 0.92 -7.64
CA HIS A 605 15.53 1.76 -6.82
C HIS A 605 14.07 1.46 -7.12
N MET A 606 13.68 1.60 -8.39
CA MET A 606 12.30 1.48 -8.87
C MET A 606 12.08 0.11 -9.49
N VAL A 607 12.02 -0.92 -8.65
CA VAL A 607 11.78 -2.31 -9.08
C VAL A 607 10.27 -2.50 -9.23
N SER A 608 9.77 -2.23 -10.44
CA SER A 608 8.34 -2.08 -10.72
C SER A 608 7.66 -3.43 -10.89
N LEU A 609 6.55 -3.64 -10.19
CA LEU A 609 5.77 -4.89 -10.19
C LEU A 609 4.32 -4.64 -10.62
N ASN A 610 3.68 -5.68 -11.16
CA ASN A 610 2.24 -5.70 -11.46
C ASN A 610 1.45 -5.91 -10.16
N PHE A 611 0.83 -4.85 -9.63
CA PHE A 611 0.14 -4.87 -8.34
C PHE A 611 -1.19 -5.62 -8.36
N GLN A 612 -1.82 -5.71 -9.54
CA GLN A 612 -3.04 -6.48 -9.76
C GLN A 612 -2.86 -7.99 -9.61
N THR A 613 -1.63 -8.48 -9.46
CA THR A 613 -1.33 -9.91 -9.31
C THR A 613 -0.69 -10.16 -7.94
N PRO A 614 -1.47 -10.60 -6.93
CA PRO A 614 -1.00 -10.84 -5.55
C PRO A 614 -0.18 -12.12 -5.49
N THR A 615 1.03 -12.06 -6.05
CA THR A 615 2.03 -13.13 -6.02
C THR A 615 2.98 -12.89 -4.85
N CYS A 616 3.72 -13.93 -4.42
CA CYS A 616 4.75 -13.81 -3.36
C CYS A 616 5.71 -12.59 -3.55
N PRO A 617 6.17 -12.25 -4.78
CA PRO A 617 6.89 -10.99 -5.05
C PRO A 617 6.13 -9.69 -4.71
N CYS A 618 4.83 -9.64 -5.01
CA CYS A 618 3.99 -8.49 -4.68
C CYS A 618 3.77 -8.41 -3.15
N SER A 619 3.42 -9.53 -2.52
CA SER A 619 3.22 -9.60 -1.06
C SER A 619 4.49 -9.24 -0.28
N SER A 620 5.67 -9.70 -0.73
CA SER A 620 6.96 -9.33 -0.12
C SER A 620 7.33 -7.86 -0.35
N THR A 621 6.90 -7.24 -1.45
CA THR A 621 7.08 -5.81 -1.69
C THR A 621 6.12 -4.98 -0.87
N VAL A 622 4.87 -5.39 -0.70
CA VAL A 622 3.89 -4.71 0.16
C VAL A 622 4.30 -4.85 1.63
N ALA A 623 4.62 -6.06 2.07
CA ALA A 623 5.15 -6.32 3.42
C ALA A 623 6.50 -5.59 3.63
N GLY A 624 7.35 -5.58 2.60
CA GLY A 624 8.58 -4.81 2.59
C GLY A 624 8.32 -3.30 2.62
N SER A 625 7.31 -2.77 1.97
CA SER A 625 7.02 -1.33 2.05
C SER A 625 6.42 -0.93 3.40
N SER A 626 5.76 -1.86 4.10
CA SER A 626 5.26 -1.65 5.46
C SER A 626 6.32 -1.93 6.55
N THR A 627 7.41 -2.65 6.25
CA THR A 627 8.43 -3.07 7.23
C THR A 627 9.88 -3.15 6.73
N MET A 628 10.27 -2.61 5.55
CA MET A 628 11.65 -2.65 5.02
C MET A 628 12.51 -1.73 5.86
N ALA A 629 12.96 -2.40 6.89
CA ALA A 629 13.62 -1.94 8.06
C ALA A 629 14.53 -3.05 8.60
N THR A 630 14.86 -4.03 7.76
CA THR A 630 15.73 -5.14 8.12
C THR A 630 16.48 -5.63 6.88
N VAL A 631 17.77 -5.84 7.08
CA VAL A 631 18.79 -6.41 6.18
C VAL A 631 19.48 -5.43 5.22
N GLY A 632 20.48 -4.75 5.78
CA GLY A 632 21.60 -4.16 5.06
C GLY A 632 22.86 -4.07 5.93
N SER A 633 23.09 -5.04 6.83
CA SER A 633 24.35 -5.16 7.56
C SER A 633 24.74 -6.64 7.70
N SER A 634 25.12 -7.26 6.59
CA SER A 634 26.00 -8.43 6.61
C SER A 634 27.26 -8.11 5.82
N SER A 635 28.34 -7.95 6.59
CA SER A 635 29.72 -8.32 6.26
C SER A 635 30.29 -7.85 4.90
N SER A 636 30.95 -6.70 4.92
CA SER A 636 32.25 -6.55 4.26
C SER A 636 33.27 -5.98 5.25
N ARG A 637 33.75 -6.85 6.16
CA ARG A 637 35.06 -6.68 6.81
C ARG A 637 35.73 -8.03 6.92
N THR A 638 36.98 -8.06 6.47
CA THR A 638 38.00 -9.14 6.44
C THR A 638 37.75 -10.23 5.39
N SER A 639 38.69 -10.59 4.52
CA SER A 639 40.14 -10.32 4.40
C SER A 639 40.54 -9.33 3.32
#